data_AF-A0A1H7JY76-F1
#
_entry.id   AF-A0A1H7JY76-F1
#
_cell.length_a   1.000
_cell.length_b   1.000
_cell.length_c   1.000
_cell.angle_alpha   90.00
_cell.angle_beta   90.00
_cell.angle_gamma   90.00
#
_symmetry.space_group_name_H-M   'P 1'
#
loop_
_entity.id
_entity.type
_entity.pdbx_description
1 polymer ?
#
loop_
_entity_poly.entity_id
_entity_poly.type
_entity_poly.pdbx_seq_one_letter_code
_entity_poly.pdbx_strand_id
1 'polypeptide(L)'
;MFRLKSLAACLGLAGLCVSAAHAALPATLSYVINNQWTGGYCATVKVTNPNTTSITWSGSLKIEGTASNVWNAEWTASGSTLTLQGIAWNRILAPQAKNESVGFCATTTAAAPAPAPAPTPAPAPAPAPAPSPAPAPAPTPAPAPAPTPAPAPAPTPAPAPAPTPAPAPAPTPAPAPAPAPAAGTVDQGTTLTSWYTGTPTAPAVTPGTWRAGGPNPEQAAFKLVKESAHFAFYSDETLSDADLTLAANTLENTVWNSLFGANLFMPEPFYNKADKIKPAIHIHSGWGLTGGAWVDSARALHMGMWIAPAALLDHWGLTHEFTHGWQSWAGNNGGMACNTSNTCGWIFESHANFTPHQLPEYKSNVHCSEMLPNAPHLYLGSTRDRYCNWQFMEYLKDRYGPEAVTQIWTTAGADPFTNIQKARGWTVAQLNDFIGEWAVHNVVWDYKATPDAFRSTYGNITLTDKAERMRRLMPLEALDTSWATNRRFVSPYYGSPQRFGYNVVRLYPEAGATTVTVKFRGIDQSGSNADFRWGLVATNSQFSSARYSALQKGLDADLTFKVNTGEPLFLVVSATPTVFKSITWDQAYGSINRYRYMVELAGAWPQGFQSGTRDLCPTGTARHSNGGGCAPTTTPTTVYVGPYATILPNGRATGTARIEDQAIVVNGTVADSAVVGGLSVIGVSGSPWGNNTFAVSGSAQVRTTFYPLGFFEASQGASGTLNLHGDVEYRGVGLNLSSGYRSGFVDSTSTVGLSTDVNSKTAPVWRP
;
A
#
# COMPACT_ATOMS: atom_id res chain seq x y z
N MET A 1 61.62 3.21 47.86
CA MET A 1 62.48 2.05 47.53
C MET A 1 62.68 2.03 46.01
N PHE A 2 63.95 2.15 45.58
CA PHE A 2 64.60 1.64 44.33
C PHE A 2 63.73 0.80 43.37
N ARG A 3 63.76 0.86 42.03
CA ARG A 3 64.64 1.36 40.93
C ARG A 3 63.72 1.49 39.68
N LEU A 4 63.76 2.51 38.84
CA LEU A 4 64.78 2.97 37.86
C LEU A 4 65.13 1.97 36.74
N LYS A 5 64.92 2.43 35.49
CA LYS A 5 65.77 2.34 34.26
C LYS A 5 64.96 1.94 33.03
N SER A 6 64.99 2.61 31.87
CA SER A 6 65.69 3.80 31.35
C SER A 6 64.91 4.23 30.09
N LEU A 7 64.56 5.51 29.89
CA LEU A 7 65.34 6.60 29.31
C LEU A 7 65.89 6.36 27.89
N ALA A 8 65.38 7.12 26.92
CA ALA A 8 66.20 7.91 26.00
C ALA A 8 65.41 9.13 25.48
N ALA A 9 65.94 10.31 25.79
CA ALA A 9 65.57 11.63 25.27
C ALA A 9 65.96 11.75 23.78
N CYS A 10 65.43 12.67 22.97
CA CYS A 10 65.79 14.08 23.03
C CYS A 10 64.91 14.96 22.12
N LEU A 11 64.90 16.24 22.50
CA LEU A 11 64.22 17.39 21.92
C LEU A 11 64.43 17.59 20.41
N GLY A 12 63.42 18.22 19.81
CA GLY A 12 63.65 19.38 18.95
C GLY A 12 63.25 19.21 17.49
N LEU A 13 62.04 19.69 17.17
CA LEU A 13 61.75 20.62 16.06
C LEU A 13 60.23 20.74 15.96
N ALA A 14 59.70 21.89 16.37
CA ALA A 14 58.34 22.29 16.02
C ALA A 14 58.29 22.54 14.51
N GLY A 15 58.18 21.46 13.75
CA GLY A 15 57.75 21.51 12.37
C GLY A 15 56.25 21.73 12.38
N LEU A 16 55.81 22.94 12.02
CA LEU A 16 54.48 23.13 11.46
C LEU A 16 54.36 22.21 10.25
N CYS A 17 53.87 20.99 10.43
CA CYS A 17 53.19 20.28 9.36
C CYS A 17 51.84 20.97 9.19
N VAL A 18 51.82 22.05 8.43
CA VAL A 18 50.61 22.46 7.72
C VAL A 18 50.31 21.30 6.78
N SER A 19 49.50 20.35 7.23
CA SER A 19 48.80 19.46 6.31
C SER A 19 48.00 20.38 5.41
N ALA A 20 48.47 20.54 4.17
CA ALA A 20 47.72 21.24 3.14
C ALA A 20 46.30 20.67 3.16
N ALA A 21 45.32 21.51 3.49
CA ALA A 21 43.92 21.18 3.28
C ALA A 21 43.78 20.94 1.78
N HIS A 22 43.79 19.67 1.38
CA HIS A 22 43.51 19.30 0.01
C HIS A 22 42.08 19.76 -0.23
N ALA A 23 41.90 20.70 -1.16
CA ALA A 23 40.57 21.13 -1.58
C ALA A 23 39.76 19.88 -1.94
N ALA A 24 38.52 19.78 -1.42
CA ALA A 24 37.65 18.66 -1.72
C ALA A 24 37.56 18.51 -3.25
N LEU A 25 37.86 17.31 -3.73
CA LEU A 25 37.73 16.98 -5.15
C LEU A 25 36.25 17.13 -5.56
N PRO A 26 35.96 17.64 -6.77
CA PRO A 26 34.59 17.72 -7.25
C PRO A 26 33.98 16.32 -7.38
N ALA A 27 32.64 16.27 -7.36
CA ALA A 27 31.93 15.02 -7.63
C ALA A 27 32.26 14.52 -9.05
N THR A 28 32.42 13.21 -9.19
CA THR A 28 32.59 12.58 -10.51
C THR A 28 31.24 12.15 -11.05
N LEU A 29 30.90 12.57 -12.27
CA LEU A 29 29.65 12.21 -12.94
C LEU A 29 29.96 11.30 -14.14
N SER A 30 29.14 10.27 -14.30
CA SER A 30 29.05 9.44 -15.50
C SER A 30 27.58 9.09 -15.76
N TYR A 31 27.24 8.52 -16.91
CA TYR A 31 25.87 8.04 -17.13
C TYR A 31 25.85 6.72 -17.89
N VAL A 32 24.76 5.99 -17.73
CA VAL A 32 24.45 4.75 -18.45
C VAL A 32 23.11 4.97 -19.17
N ILE A 33 23.07 4.67 -20.46
CA ILE A 33 21.83 4.72 -21.25
C ILE A 33 20.96 3.53 -20.85
N ASN A 34 19.79 3.81 -20.27
CA ASN A 34 18.83 2.79 -19.85
C ASN A 34 17.89 2.38 -20.97
N ASN A 35 17.57 3.33 -21.87
CA ASN A 35 16.63 3.13 -22.97
C ASN A 35 16.99 4.04 -24.14
N GLN A 36 16.94 3.52 -25.36
CA GLN A 36 17.30 4.25 -26.58
C GLN A 36 16.29 3.95 -27.69
N TRP A 37 15.92 4.98 -28.45
CA TRP A 37 15.01 4.91 -29.59
C TRP A 37 15.50 5.78 -30.74
N THR A 38 14.81 5.71 -31.88
CA THR A 38 15.15 6.54 -33.04
C THR A 38 14.95 8.03 -32.70
N GLY A 39 16.06 8.77 -32.63
CA GLY A 39 16.06 10.20 -32.32
C GLY A 39 16.16 10.56 -30.83
N GLY A 40 16.42 9.61 -29.93
CA GLY A 40 16.66 9.94 -28.52
C GLY A 40 16.99 8.77 -27.60
N TYR A 41 17.29 9.10 -26.33
CA TYR A 41 17.56 8.13 -25.28
C TYR A 41 17.27 8.71 -23.89
N CYS A 42 17.14 7.85 -22.88
CA CYS A 42 17.20 8.24 -21.47
C CYS A 42 18.35 7.53 -20.76
N ALA A 43 18.97 8.25 -19.83
CA ALA A 43 20.15 7.80 -19.12
C ALA A 43 20.08 8.13 -17.62
N THR A 44 20.63 7.22 -16.83
CA THR A 44 20.83 7.35 -15.38
C THR A 44 22.22 7.91 -15.16
N VAL A 45 22.30 8.97 -14.36
CA VAL A 45 23.55 9.63 -13.98
C VAL A 45 24.04 9.04 -12.67
N LYS A 46 25.27 8.55 -12.70
CA LYS A 46 26.01 8.10 -11.53
C LYS A 46 26.88 9.25 -11.02
N VAL A 47 26.50 9.79 -9.87
CA VAL A 47 27.27 10.81 -9.13
C VAL A 47 28.07 10.13 -8.03
N THR A 48 29.38 10.35 -7.99
CA THR A 48 30.28 9.76 -6.98
C THR A 48 31.00 10.86 -6.22
N ASN A 49 30.99 10.80 -4.88
CA ASN A 49 31.86 11.60 -4.03
C ASN A 49 33.20 10.88 -3.85
N PRO A 50 34.31 11.34 -4.44
CA PRO A 50 35.62 10.69 -4.28
C PRO A 50 36.30 11.01 -2.94
N ASN A 51 35.73 11.92 -2.14
CA ASN A 51 36.36 12.41 -0.92
C ASN A 51 36.02 11.54 0.29
N THR A 52 36.87 11.66 1.32
CA THR A 52 36.63 11.12 2.67
C THR A 52 35.74 12.02 3.52
N THR A 53 35.26 13.13 2.97
CA THR A 53 34.34 14.08 3.60
C THR A 53 33.09 14.26 2.74
N SER A 54 31.98 14.67 3.35
CA SER A 54 30.73 14.94 2.62
C SER A 54 30.91 16.15 1.70
N ILE A 55 30.33 16.09 0.50
CA ILE A 55 30.34 17.21 -0.45
C ILE A 55 28.92 17.63 -0.83
N THR A 56 28.73 18.92 -1.07
CA THR A 56 27.61 19.37 -1.90
C THR A 56 28.00 19.14 -3.36
N TRP A 57 27.27 18.29 -4.07
CA TRP A 57 27.70 17.87 -5.40
C TRP A 57 27.10 18.73 -6.51
N SER A 58 27.96 19.03 -7.49
CA SER A 58 27.62 19.57 -8.80
C SER A 58 28.64 19.04 -9.80
N GLY A 59 28.26 18.87 -11.06
CA GLY A 59 29.19 18.48 -12.12
C GLY A 59 28.56 18.56 -13.50
N SER A 60 29.37 18.36 -14.53
CA SER A 60 28.92 18.41 -15.92
C SER A 60 29.20 17.10 -16.65
N LEU A 61 28.29 16.72 -17.55
CA LEU A 61 28.38 15.57 -18.44
C LEU A 61 28.37 16.03 -19.89
N LYS A 62 29.15 15.34 -20.73
CA LYS A 62 28.99 15.42 -22.19
C LYS A 62 27.93 14.41 -22.61
N ILE A 63 26.89 14.89 -23.28
CA ILE A 63 25.77 14.07 -23.75
C ILE A 63 25.67 14.17 -25.27
N GLU A 64 25.17 13.11 -25.92
CA GLU A 64 24.78 13.21 -27.33
C GLU A 64 23.39 13.85 -27.43
N GLY A 65 23.24 14.86 -28.30
CA GLY A 65 21.96 15.54 -28.50
C GLY A 65 21.66 16.63 -27.48
N THR A 66 20.38 16.96 -27.32
CA THR A 66 19.89 18.01 -26.41
C THR A 66 19.15 17.38 -25.23
N ALA A 67 19.57 17.71 -24.00
CA ALA A 67 18.92 17.24 -22.79
C ALA A 67 17.46 17.73 -22.71
N SER A 68 16.58 16.83 -22.28
CA SER A 68 15.18 17.03 -21.98
C SER A 68 14.82 16.19 -20.76
N ASN A 69 13.82 16.60 -20.00
CA ASN A 69 13.29 15.82 -18.87
C ASN A 69 14.39 15.34 -17.90
N VAL A 70 15.18 16.25 -17.33
CA VAL A 70 16.11 15.92 -16.24
C VAL A 70 15.34 15.77 -14.94
N TRP A 71 15.62 14.72 -14.16
CA TRP A 71 15.01 14.49 -12.85
C TRP A 71 16.06 14.39 -11.75
N ASN A 72 15.62 14.68 -10.53
CA ASN A 72 16.41 14.60 -9.30
C ASN A 72 17.69 15.46 -9.28
N ALA A 73 17.77 16.49 -10.13
CA ALA A 73 18.86 17.47 -10.13
C ALA A 73 18.35 18.83 -10.65
N GLU A 74 18.94 19.90 -10.12
CA GLU A 74 18.94 21.20 -10.79
C GLU A 74 19.86 21.10 -12.01
N TRP A 75 19.47 21.71 -13.13
CA TRP A 75 20.21 21.53 -14.37
C TRP A 75 20.22 22.74 -15.27
N THR A 76 21.30 22.85 -16.04
CA THR A 76 21.43 23.77 -17.18
C THR A 76 22.13 23.03 -18.31
N ALA A 77 21.80 23.36 -19.55
CA ALA A 77 22.45 22.78 -20.72
C ALA A 77 23.03 23.86 -21.63
N SER A 78 24.24 23.62 -22.14
CA SER A 78 24.88 24.43 -23.17
C SER A 78 25.49 23.51 -24.22
N GLY A 79 24.86 23.46 -25.40
CA GLY A 79 25.17 22.48 -26.44
C GLY A 79 25.05 21.04 -25.93
N SER A 80 26.08 20.23 -26.18
CA SER A 80 26.20 18.84 -25.70
C SER A 80 26.69 18.72 -24.25
N THR A 81 26.66 19.80 -23.46
CA THR A 81 27.13 19.78 -22.07
C THR A 81 25.95 20.00 -21.13
N LEU A 82 25.66 19.00 -20.30
CA LEU A 82 24.63 19.03 -19.28
C LEU A 82 25.28 19.23 -17.91
N THR A 83 24.99 20.35 -17.26
CA THR A 83 25.47 20.64 -15.90
C THR A 83 24.36 20.32 -14.91
N LEU A 84 24.69 19.55 -13.88
CA LEU A 84 23.78 19.00 -12.89
C LEU A 84 24.25 19.38 -11.48
N GLN A 85 23.30 19.69 -10.61
CA GLN A 85 23.53 19.94 -9.20
C GLN A 85 22.48 19.24 -8.36
N GLY A 86 22.87 18.75 -7.18
CA GLY A 86 21.93 18.07 -6.29
C GLY A 86 20.87 19.01 -5.70
N ILE A 87 19.65 18.52 -5.62
CA ILE A 87 18.47 19.17 -5.03
C ILE A 87 18.35 18.84 -3.54
N ALA A 88 17.50 19.55 -2.81
CA ALA A 88 17.46 19.57 -1.33
C ALA A 88 17.71 18.22 -0.62
N TRP A 89 17.13 17.11 -1.08
CA TRP A 89 17.25 15.80 -0.44
C TRP A 89 18.49 14.98 -0.89
N ASN A 90 19.07 15.23 -2.06
CA ASN A 90 20.27 14.54 -2.54
C ASN A 90 21.50 15.45 -2.67
N ARG A 91 21.39 16.74 -2.32
CA ARG A 91 22.41 17.77 -2.50
C ARG A 91 23.74 17.43 -1.82
N ILE A 92 23.69 16.71 -0.71
CA ILE A 92 24.88 16.31 0.05
C ILE A 92 25.14 14.82 -0.17
N LEU A 93 26.34 14.48 -0.66
CA LEU A 93 26.81 13.10 -0.73
C LEU A 93 27.78 12.83 0.41
N ALA A 94 27.51 11.77 1.17
CA ALA A 94 28.42 11.27 2.20
C ALA A 94 29.78 10.84 1.62
N PRO A 95 30.82 10.67 2.44
CA PRO A 95 32.14 10.21 1.98
C PRO A 95 32.02 8.93 1.15
N GLN A 96 32.68 8.88 0.00
CA GLN A 96 32.70 7.71 -0.90
C GLN A 96 31.33 7.26 -1.43
N ALA A 97 30.26 8.01 -1.17
CA ALA A 97 28.91 7.64 -1.56
C ALA A 97 28.66 7.80 -3.06
N LYS A 98 27.75 6.97 -3.57
CA LYS A 98 27.29 6.96 -4.96
C LYS A 98 25.79 7.26 -4.99
N ASN A 99 25.36 8.09 -5.92
CA ASN A 99 23.96 8.41 -6.16
C ASN A 99 23.62 8.15 -7.63
N GLU A 100 22.66 7.25 -7.85
CA GLU A 100 22.16 6.84 -9.17
C GLU A 100 20.68 7.19 -9.32
N SER A 101 20.15 8.08 -8.48
CA SER A 101 18.77 8.57 -8.57
C SER A 101 18.58 9.67 -9.63
N VAL A 102 19.67 10.27 -10.11
CA VAL A 102 19.66 11.37 -11.09
C VAL A 102 19.57 10.80 -12.49
N GLY A 103 18.87 11.46 -13.39
CA GLY A 103 18.86 11.06 -14.80
C GLY A 103 18.28 12.12 -15.72
N PHE A 104 18.35 11.85 -17.01
CA PHE A 104 17.88 12.74 -18.07
C PHE A 104 17.45 11.95 -19.30
N CYS A 105 16.67 12.57 -20.18
CA CYS A 105 16.50 12.13 -21.55
C CYS A 105 17.18 13.09 -22.52
N ALA A 106 17.51 12.67 -23.73
CA ALA A 106 18.10 13.53 -24.75
C ALA A 106 17.57 13.19 -26.15
N THR A 107 17.43 14.20 -26.99
CA THR A 107 17.03 14.06 -28.40
C THR A 107 18.25 14.20 -29.30
N THR A 108 18.46 13.25 -30.23
CA THR A 108 19.58 13.24 -31.18
C THR A 108 19.11 13.54 -32.60
N THR A 109 19.91 14.26 -33.39
CA THR A 109 19.57 14.69 -34.76
C THR A 109 20.16 13.79 -35.87
N ALA A 110 20.62 12.57 -35.56
CA ALA A 110 21.26 11.71 -36.55
C ALA A 110 20.22 10.91 -37.37
N ALA A 111 20.25 11.07 -38.69
CA ALA A 111 19.55 10.22 -39.65
C ALA A 111 20.14 8.79 -39.62
N ALA A 112 19.29 7.78 -39.61
CA ALA A 112 19.68 6.37 -39.54
C ALA A 112 20.41 5.91 -40.81
N PRO A 113 21.55 5.19 -40.72
CA PRO A 113 22.02 4.38 -41.83
C PRO A 113 21.06 3.20 -42.04
N ALA A 114 20.78 2.87 -43.31
CA ALA A 114 19.91 1.76 -43.68
C ALA A 114 20.42 0.43 -43.11
N PRO A 115 19.54 -0.48 -42.63
CA PRO A 115 19.95 -1.78 -42.12
C PRO A 115 20.57 -2.63 -43.23
N ALA A 116 21.75 -3.19 -42.95
CA ALA A 116 22.38 -4.20 -43.79
C ALA A 116 21.52 -5.49 -43.80
N PRO A 117 21.45 -6.21 -44.94
CA PRO A 117 20.68 -7.45 -45.03
C PRO A 117 21.20 -8.51 -44.05
N ALA A 118 20.27 -9.19 -43.38
CA ALA A 118 20.56 -10.24 -42.42
C ALA A 118 21.22 -11.47 -43.09
N PRO A 119 22.21 -12.11 -42.45
CA PRO A 119 22.78 -13.36 -42.96
C PRO A 119 21.76 -14.51 -42.87
N THR A 120 21.75 -15.35 -43.90
CA THR A 120 20.94 -16.56 -44.01
C THR A 120 21.25 -17.53 -42.87
N PRO A 121 20.26 -18.02 -42.10
CA PRO A 121 20.49 -19.01 -41.05
C PRO A 121 21.03 -20.33 -41.61
N ALA A 122 22.02 -20.91 -40.93
CA ALA A 122 22.48 -22.27 -41.18
C ALA A 122 21.38 -23.29 -40.77
N PRO A 123 21.26 -24.45 -41.46
CA PRO A 123 20.27 -25.47 -41.13
C PRO A 123 20.44 -26.01 -39.71
N ALA A 124 19.34 -26.13 -38.98
CA ALA A 124 19.29 -26.73 -37.66
C ALA A 124 19.62 -28.24 -37.69
N PRO A 125 20.33 -28.80 -36.69
CA PRO A 125 20.54 -30.24 -36.57
C PRO A 125 19.22 -31.01 -36.40
N ALA A 126 19.15 -32.20 -36.99
CA ALA A 126 17.99 -33.08 -36.90
C ALA A 126 17.68 -33.50 -35.44
N PRO A 127 16.39 -33.56 -35.04
CA PRO A 127 16.00 -33.99 -33.70
C PRO A 127 16.40 -35.43 -33.39
N ALA A 128 16.88 -35.67 -32.17
CA ALA A 128 17.10 -37.01 -31.65
C ALA A 128 15.77 -37.75 -31.41
N PRO A 129 15.71 -39.10 -31.58
CA PRO A 129 14.48 -39.85 -31.40
C PRO A 129 13.94 -39.80 -29.96
N ALA A 130 12.62 -39.68 -29.84
CA ALA A 130 11.91 -39.65 -28.56
C ALA A 130 12.02 -41.00 -27.80
N PRO A 131 12.21 -40.99 -26.47
CA PRO A 131 12.18 -42.20 -25.67
C PRO A 131 10.77 -42.79 -25.59
N SER A 132 10.70 -44.12 -25.61
CA SER A 132 9.48 -44.93 -25.53
C SER A 132 8.69 -44.68 -24.24
N PRO A 133 7.34 -44.66 -24.27
CA PRO A 133 6.52 -44.53 -23.08
C PRO A 133 6.71 -45.70 -22.11
N ALA A 134 6.78 -45.39 -20.81
CA ALA A 134 6.76 -46.38 -19.73
C ALA A 134 5.33 -46.96 -19.52
N PRO A 135 5.18 -48.24 -19.12
CA PRO A 135 3.87 -48.85 -18.93
C PRO A 135 3.06 -48.23 -17.78
N ALA A 136 1.74 -48.17 -17.97
CA ALA A 136 0.78 -47.65 -17.01
C ALA A 136 0.74 -48.49 -15.71
N PRO A 137 0.69 -47.86 -14.52
CA PRO A 137 0.49 -48.58 -13.26
C PRO A 137 -0.90 -49.23 -13.18
N ALA A 138 -0.95 -50.42 -12.58
CA ALA A 138 -2.17 -51.18 -12.34
C ALA A 138 -3.11 -50.49 -11.32
N PRO A 139 -4.44 -50.62 -11.45
CA PRO A 139 -5.40 -49.96 -10.57
C PRO A 139 -5.32 -50.49 -9.12
N THR A 140 -5.31 -49.56 -8.17
CA THR A 140 -5.32 -49.81 -6.73
C THR A 140 -6.71 -50.29 -6.27
N PRO A 141 -6.83 -51.32 -5.41
CA PRO A 141 -8.12 -51.80 -4.92
C PRO A 141 -8.89 -50.75 -4.09
N ALA A 142 -10.22 -50.80 -4.19
CA ALA A 142 -11.14 -49.91 -3.47
C ALA A 142 -11.04 -50.09 -1.93
N PRO A 143 -11.05 -49.00 -1.14
CA PRO A 143 -11.05 -49.08 0.32
C PRO A 143 -12.35 -49.71 0.86
N ALA A 144 -12.21 -50.53 1.91
CA ALA A 144 -13.32 -51.14 2.65
C ALA A 144 -14.14 -50.08 3.43
N PRO A 145 -15.45 -50.31 3.68
CA PRO A 145 -16.31 -49.38 4.41
C PRO A 145 -15.84 -49.15 5.85
N ALA A 146 -15.86 -47.88 6.27
CA ALA A 146 -15.52 -47.46 7.63
C ALA A 146 -16.54 -47.98 8.68
N PRO A 147 -16.08 -48.38 9.88
CA PRO A 147 -16.97 -48.82 10.96
C PRO A 147 -17.79 -47.66 11.53
N THR A 148 -19.03 -47.99 11.93
CA THR A 148 -20.02 -47.08 12.52
C THR A 148 -19.53 -46.51 13.86
N PRO A 149 -19.59 -45.18 14.09
CA PRO A 149 -19.19 -44.58 15.36
C PRO A 149 -20.07 -45.02 16.54
N ALA A 150 -19.43 -45.29 17.68
CA ALA A 150 -20.10 -45.59 18.95
C ALA A 150 -20.74 -44.32 19.58
N PRO A 151 -21.80 -44.45 20.39
CA PRO A 151 -22.49 -43.31 20.99
C PRO A 151 -21.61 -42.50 21.95
N ALA A 152 -21.75 -41.17 21.89
CA ALA A 152 -21.00 -40.22 22.72
C ALA A 152 -21.39 -40.30 24.21
N PRO A 153 -20.41 -40.22 25.14
CA PRO A 153 -20.68 -40.15 26.57
C PRO A 153 -21.32 -38.81 26.98
N ALA A 154 -22.16 -38.87 28.01
CA ALA A 154 -22.92 -37.75 28.55
C ALA A 154 -22.00 -36.63 29.12
N PRO A 155 -22.41 -35.35 29.02
CA PRO A 155 -21.59 -34.22 29.43
C PRO A 155 -21.40 -34.13 30.95
N THR A 156 -20.16 -33.93 31.36
CA THR A 156 -19.74 -33.63 32.74
C THR A 156 -20.14 -32.19 33.11
N PRO A 157 -20.64 -31.91 34.34
CA PRO A 157 -21.02 -30.57 34.77
C PRO A 157 -19.86 -29.55 34.74
N ALA A 158 -20.18 -28.32 34.34
CA ALA A 158 -19.24 -27.21 34.21
C ALA A 158 -18.67 -26.75 35.57
N PRO A 159 -17.36 -26.45 35.67
CA PRO A 159 -16.77 -25.84 36.86
C PRO A 159 -17.28 -24.41 37.09
N ALA A 160 -17.38 -24.03 38.36
CA ALA A 160 -17.77 -22.69 38.80
C ALA A 160 -16.78 -21.59 38.32
N PRO A 161 -17.24 -20.37 38.01
CA PRO A 161 -16.38 -19.29 37.52
C PRO A 161 -15.34 -18.85 38.55
N ALA A 162 -14.10 -18.66 38.08
CA ALA A 162 -13.02 -18.05 38.86
C ALA A 162 -13.31 -16.55 39.10
N PRO A 163 -12.85 -15.99 40.24
CA PRO A 163 -13.08 -14.59 40.59
C PRO A 163 -12.39 -13.63 39.60
N THR A 164 -13.10 -12.54 39.30
CA THR A 164 -12.70 -11.48 38.37
C THR A 164 -11.48 -10.71 38.90
N PRO A 165 -10.39 -10.57 38.13
CA PRO A 165 -9.25 -9.71 38.49
C PRO A 165 -9.67 -8.24 38.65
N ALA A 166 -9.03 -7.54 39.58
CA ALA A 166 -9.24 -6.11 39.82
C ALA A 166 -8.91 -5.27 38.57
N PRO A 167 -9.63 -4.16 38.31
CA PRO A 167 -9.41 -3.32 37.14
C PRO A 167 -7.99 -2.74 37.10
N ALA A 168 -7.35 -2.80 35.93
CA ALA A 168 -6.10 -2.10 35.67
C ALA A 168 -6.31 -0.56 35.76
N PRO A 169 -5.27 0.22 36.11
CA PRO A 169 -5.35 1.68 36.18
C PRO A 169 -5.86 2.29 34.87
N ALA A 170 -6.73 3.30 34.99
CA ALA A 170 -7.26 4.02 33.85
C ALA A 170 -6.12 4.66 33.04
N PRO A 171 -6.09 4.51 31.70
CA PRO A 171 -5.10 5.17 30.87
C PRO A 171 -5.23 6.69 30.97
N THR A 172 -4.09 7.38 30.93
CA THR A 172 -4.01 8.84 30.85
C THR A 172 -4.85 9.35 29.66
N PRO A 173 -5.76 10.32 29.85
CA PRO A 173 -6.57 10.86 28.77
C PRO A 173 -5.70 11.35 27.61
N ALA A 174 -6.03 10.94 26.39
CA ALA A 174 -5.44 11.53 25.19
C ALA A 174 -5.74 13.05 25.16
N PRO A 175 -4.84 13.88 24.61
CA PRO A 175 -5.10 15.30 24.42
C PRO A 175 -6.43 15.50 23.69
N ALA A 176 -7.29 16.37 24.22
CA ALA A 176 -8.56 16.70 23.59
C ALA A 176 -8.31 17.29 22.19
N PRO A 177 -9.06 16.88 21.15
CA PRO A 177 -9.03 17.54 19.85
C PRO A 177 -9.27 19.04 19.99
N ALA A 178 -8.66 19.84 19.11
CA ALA A 178 -8.94 21.26 19.03
C ALA A 178 -10.46 21.49 18.85
N PRO A 179 -11.08 22.46 19.55
CA PRO A 179 -12.50 22.76 19.38
C PRO A 179 -12.82 23.07 17.92
N ALA A 180 -13.91 22.51 17.40
CA ALA A 180 -14.44 22.95 16.12
C ALA A 180 -14.75 24.47 16.20
N PRO A 181 -14.37 25.27 15.19
CA PRO A 181 -14.73 26.68 15.14
C PRO A 181 -16.25 26.85 15.26
N ALA A 182 -16.71 27.89 15.95
CA ALA A 182 -18.13 28.23 16.00
C ALA A 182 -18.65 28.48 14.58
N ALA A 183 -19.87 28.04 14.27
CA ALA A 183 -20.50 28.25 12.97
C ALA A 183 -20.39 29.74 12.55
N GLY A 184 -19.78 29.99 11.39
CA GLY A 184 -19.53 31.35 10.86
C GLY A 184 -18.12 31.93 11.12
N THR A 185 -17.23 31.23 11.84
CA THR A 185 -15.82 31.62 11.94
C THR A 185 -14.97 30.99 10.82
N VAL A 186 -14.05 31.77 10.25
CA VAL A 186 -13.13 31.29 9.21
C VAL A 186 -12.03 30.46 9.86
N ASP A 187 -12.00 29.17 9.54
CA ASP A 187 -10.96 28.24 9.98
C ASP A 187 -9.62 28.62 9.32
N GLN A 188 -8.64 28.98 10.14
CA GLN A 188 -7.29 29.33 9.70
C GLN A 188 -6.43 28.09 9.41
N GLY A 189 -6.91 26.90 9.72
CA GLY A 189 -6.20 25.64 9.69
C GLY A 189 -4.99 25.59 10.62
N THR A 190 -4.50 24.38 10.87
CA THR A 190 -3.35 24.12 11.75
C THR A 190 -2.31 23.29 11.01
N THR A 191 -1.04 23.62 11.21
CA THR A 191 0.11 22.78 10.82
C THR A 191 0.55 21.85 11.95
N LEU A 192 -0.09 21.96 13.12
CA LEU A 192 0.26 21.20 14.32
C LEU A 192 -0.51 19.89 14.35
N THR A 193 0.25 18.79 14.36
CA THR A 193 -0.22 17.46 14.72
C THR A 193 0.47 17.03 16.00
N SER A 194 -0.29 16.61 17.01
CA SER A 194 0.23 16.23 18.33
C SER A 194 0.84 14.83 18.33
N TRP A 195 2.02 14.67 17.77
CA TRP A 195 2.65 13.36 17.69
C TRP A 195 3.07 12.79 19.05
N TYR A 196 3.21 11.46 19.13
CA TYR A 196 3.77 10.78 20.29
C TYR A 196 5.21 11.26 20.55
N THR A 197 5.51 11.54 21.81
CA THR A 197 6.83 11.96 22.32
C THR A 197 7.27 11.17 23.54
N GLY A 198 6.47 10.18 23.98
CA GLY A 198 6.82 9.33 25.10
C GLY A 198 7.99 8.41 24.78
N THR A 199 8.63 7.89 25.82
CA THR A 199 9.65 6.84 25.68
C THR A 199 8.93 5.49 25.67
N PRO A 200 8.99 4.73 24.56
CA PRO A 200 8.42 3.38 24.55
C PRO A 200 9.05 2.51 25.63
N THR A 201 8.26 1.63 26.24
CA THR A 201 8.74 0.74 27.30
C THR A 201 8.44 -0.70 26.94
N ALA A 202 9.49 -1.51 26.80
CA ALA A 202 9.34 -2.95 26.64
C ALA A 202 8.63 -3.56 27.86
N PRO A 203 7.73 -4.54 27.70
CA PRO A 203 7.20 -5.30 28.81
C PRO A 203 8.30 -5.94 29.65
N ALA A 204 8.12 -5.98 30.98
CA ALA A 204 9.09 -6.60 31.87
C ALA A 204 9.23 -8.10 31.55
N VAL A 205 10.47 -8.54 31.35
CA VAL A 205 10.79 -9.95 31.04
C VAL A 205 11.32 -10.64 32.29
N THR A 206 10.75 -11.81 32.59
CA THR A 206 11.27 -12.76 33.58
C THR A 206 12.54 -13.39 33.00
N PRO A 207 13.71 -13.21 33.64
CA PRO A 207 14.93 -13.90 33.21
C PRO A 207 14.72 -15.41 33.19
N GLY A 208 15.27 -16.06 32.17
CA GLY A 208 14.98 -17.47 31.92
C GLY A 208 15.95 -18.11 30.94
N THR A 209 15.80 -19.42 30.79
CA THR A 209 16.59 -20.22 29.86
C THR A 209 15.76 -20.57 28.63
N TRP A 210 16.33 -20.30 27.46
CA TRP A 210 15.79 -20.73 26.17
C TRP A 210 16.34 -22.10 25.81
N ARG A 211 15.45 -23.06 25.55
CA ARG A 211 15.83 -24.39 25.06
C ARG A 211 15.17 -24.69 23.71
N ALA A 212 15.86 -25.48 22.91
CA ALA A 212 15.31 -26.15 21.74
C ALA A 212 14.14 -27.05 22.16
N GLY A 213 12.93 -26.76 21.67
CA GLY A 213 11.72 -27.55 21.96
C GLY A 213 11.58 -28.84 21.16
N GLY A 214 12.47 -29.04 20.19
CA GLY A 214 12.36 -30.08 19.17
C GLY A 214 11.70 -29.55 17.91
N PRO A 215 11.84 -30.27 16.78
CA PRO A 215 11.04 -29.96 15.61
C PRO A 215 9.56 -30.25 15.91
N ASN A 216 8.68 -29.73 15.06
CA ASN A 216 7.30 -30.17 14.97
C ASN A 216 7.25 -31.72 14.91
N PRO A 217 6.43 -32.39 15.74
CA PRO A 217 6.33 -33.85 15.79
C PRO A 217 6.03 -34.52 14.44
N GLU A 218 5.39 -33.81 13.51
CA GLU A 218 5.13 -34.28 12.14
C GLU A 218 6.41 -34.38 11.28
N GLN A 219 7.51 -33.79 11.74
CA GLN A 219 8.83 -33.79 11.11
C GLN A 219 9.85 -34.58 11.94
N ALA A 220 9.50 -35.80 12.36
CA ALA A 220 10.32 -36.62 13.25
C ALA A 220 11.75 -36.95 12.72
N ALA A 221 11.99 -36.86 11.41
CA ALA A 221 13.31 -37.07 10.80
C ALA A 221 14.26 -35.87 10.97
N PHE A 222 13.72 -34.69 11.29
CA PHE A 222 14.49 -33.46 11.32
C PHE A 222 15.42 -33.43 12.53
N LYS A 223 16.64 -32.96 12.30
CA LYS A 223 17.66 -32.81 13.32
C LYS A 223 17.96 -31.34 13.54
N LEU A 224 18.38 -31.02 14.76
CA LEU A 224 18.89 -29.70 15.09
C LEU A 224 20.18 -29.45 14.28
N VAL A 225 20.18 -28.43 13.43
CA VAL A 225 21.31 -28.10 12.53
C VAL A 225 21.99 -26.77 12.89
N LYS A 226 21.29 -25.86 13.59
CA LYS A 226 21.84 -24.59 14.08
C LYS A 226 21.04 -24.09 15.29
N GLU A 227 21.69 -23.33 16.17
CA GLU A 227 21.03 -22.60 17.25
C GLU A 227 21.62 -21.20 17.39
N SER A 228 20.77 -20.24 17.79
CA SER A 228 21.16 -18.95 18.35
C SER A 228 20.67 -18.86 19.81
N ALA A 229 20.72 -17.68 20.44
CA ALA A 229 20.20 -17.51 21.80
C ALA A 229 18.68 -17.74 21.84
N HIS A 230 17.94 -17.21 20.87
CA HIS A 230 16.48 -17.32 20.82
C HIS A 230 15.95 -18.34 19.83
N PHE A 231 16.70 -18.76 18.80
CA PHE A 231 16.17 -19.59 17.70
C PHE A 231 16.82 -20.98 17.61
N ALA A 232 16.05 -21.96 17.14
CA ALA A 232 16.53 -23.31 16.86
C ALA A 232 16.15 -23.72 15.43
N PHE A 233 17.10 -24.22 14.66
CA PHE A 233 16.92 -24.58 13.25
C PHE A 233 16.97 -26.09 13.07
N TYR A 234 16.01 -26.63 12.34
CA TYR A 234 15.82 -28.06 12.15
C TYR A 234 15.75 -28.41 10.67
N SER A 235 16.45 -29.47 10.25
CA SER A 235 16.38 -30.00 8.89
C SER A 235 16.79 -31.47 8.87
N ASP A 236 16.30 -32.21 7.89
CA ASP A 236 16.78 -33.55 7.49
C ASP A 236 17.69 -33.50 6.24
N GLU A 237 17.93 -32.30 5.71
CA GLU A 237 18.79 -32.05 4.56
C GLU A 237 20.17 -31.47 4.97
N THR A 238 21.14 -31.57 4.07
CA THR A 238 22.42 -30.86 4.21
C THR A 238 22.26 -29.43 3.72
N LEU A 239 22.54 -28.46 4.60
CA LEU A 239 22.40 -27.02 4.32
C LEU A 239 23.74 -26.30 4.35
N SER A 240 23.80 -25.12 3.72
CA SER A 240 24.93 -24.20 3.81
C SER A 240 25.05 -23.66 5.23
N ASP A 241 26.17 -23.91 5.92
CA ASP A 241 26.42 -23.32 7.25
C ASP A 241 26.53 -21.79 7.18
N ALA A 242 26.98 -21.24 6.05
CA ALA A 242 27.02 -19.80 5.83
C ALA A 242 25.61 -19.19 5.82
N ASP A 243 24.67 -19.82 5.11
CA ASP A 243 23.28 -19.34 5.02
C ASP A 243 22.55 -19.51 6.36
N LEU A 244 22.76 -20.64 7.04
CA LEU A 244 22.26 -20.87 8.40
C LEU A 244 22.79 -19.83 9.39
N THR A 245 24.08 -19.51 9.32
CA THR A 245 24.71 -18.50 10.18
C THR A 245 24.15 -17.11 9.88
N LEU A 246 23.97 -16.77 8.61
CA LEU A 246 23.36 -15.50 8.22
C LEU A 246 21.93 -15.39 8.75
N ALA A 247 21.08 -16.37 8.49
CA ALA A 247 19.69 -16.38 8.96
C ALA A 247 19.59 -16.31 10.50
N ALA A 248 20.42 -17.07 11.22
CA ALA A 248 20.50 -17.01 12.68
C ALA A 248 20.89 -15.61 13.17
N ASN A 249 21.90 -14.99 12.56
CA ASN A 249 22.33 -13.64 12.91
C ASN A 249 21.26 -12.59 12.59
N THR A 250 20.57 -12.70 11.46
CA THR A 250 19.48 -11.80 11.08
C THR A 250 18.32 -11.89 12.06
N LEU A 251 17.84 -13.12 12.34
CA LEU A 251 16.75 -13.33 13.28
C LEU A 251 17.11 -12.85 14.70
N GLU A 252 18.33 -13.12 15.17
CA GLU A 252 18.79 -12.78 16.51
C GLU A 252 19.10 -11.28 16.68
N ASN A 253 19.95 -10.73 15.82
CA ASN A 253 20.52 -9.40 16.05
C ASN A 253 19.71 -8.27 15.40
N THR A 254 18.95 -8.59 14.35
CA THR A 254 18.13 -7.60 13.62
C THR A 254 16.67 -7.74 13.99
N VAL A 255 16.06 -8.91 13.74
CA VAL A 255 14.61 -9.10 13.90
C VAL A 255 14.21 -9.08 15.36
N TRP A 256 14.76 -9.97 16.19
CA TRP A 256 14.42 -10.04 17.61
C TRP A 256 14.65 -8.70 18.32
N ASN A 257 15.81 -8.08 18.10
CA ASN A 257 16.11 -6.77 18.64
C ASN A 257 15.11 -5.71 18.16
N SER A 258 14.79 -5.62 16.86
CA SER A 258 13.88 -4.58 16.33
C SER A 258 12.41 -4.81 16.65
N LEU A 259 12.00 -6.02 17.01
CA LEU A 259 10.61 -6.30 17.38
C LEU A 259 10.39 -6.17 18.89
N PHE A 260 11.32 -6.66 19.71
CA PHE A 260 11.13 -6.74 21.17
C PHE A 260 11.99 -5.74 21.95
N GLY A 261 13.23 -5.48 21.52
CA GLY A 261 14.20 -4.65 22.24
C GLY A 261 14.25 -3.18 21.81
N ALA A 262 13.81 -2.90 20.58
CA ALA A 262 13.88 -1.60 19.91
C ALA A 262 12.68 -1.43 18.97
N ASN A 263 12.44 -0.22 18.46
CA ASN A 263 11.39 0.17 17.50
C ASN A 263 9.94 -0.15 17.90
N LEU A 264 9.53 -1.43 17.92
CA LEU A 264 8.14 -1.85 18.16
C LEU A 264 7.82 -2.27 19.61
N PHE A 265 8.83 -2.65 20.39
CA PHE A 265 8.66 -3.00 21.81
C PHE A 265 7.52 -4.01 22.06
N MET A 266 7.38 -4.97 21.15
CA MET A 266 6.43 -6.07 21.27
C MET A 266 6.76 -6.88 22.53
N PRO A 267 5.74 -7.48 23.20
CA PRO A 267 6.02 -8.44 24.26
C PRO A 267 6.85 -9.61 23.74
N GLU A 268 7.98 -9.85 24.39
CA GLU A 268 8.80 -11.03 24.15
C GLU A 268 7.95 -12.30 24.35
N PRO A 269 8.02 -13.30 23.45
CA PRO A 269 7.41 -14.60 23.70
C PRO A 269 7.87 -15.17 25.03
N PHE A 270 6.93 -15.65 25.83
CA PHE A 270 7.20 -16.17 27.18
C PHE A 270 7.83 -15.14 28.12
N TYR A 271 7.56 -13.83 27.97
CA TYR A 271 8.08 -12.79 28.87
C TYR A 271 7.78 -13.04 30.35
N ASN A 272 6.75 -13.81 30.68
CA ASN A 272 6.33 -14.12 32.06
C ASN A 272 6.78 -15.51 32.56
N LYS A 273 7.67 -16.21 31.84
CA LYS A 273 8.17 -17.54 32.23
C LYS A 273 9.69 -17.59 32.27
N ALA A 274 10.24 -18.32 33.24
CA ALA A 274 11.67 -18.61 33.30
C ALA A 274 12.09 -19.75 32.36
N ASP A 275 11.16 -20.63 31.99
CA ASP A 275 11.40 -21.72 31.06
C ASP A 275 10.79 -21.37 29.69
N LYS A 276 11.65 -21.21 28.68
CA LYS A 276 11.28 -20.66 27.37
C LYS A 276 11.65 -21.62 26.25
N ILE A 277 10.82 -21.66 25.21
CA ILE A 277 11.02 -22.52 24.03
C ILE A 277 11.43 -21.67 22.85
N LYS A 278 12.59 -21.96 22.27
CA LYS A 278 13.09 -21.28 21.08
C LYS A 278 12.09 -21.44 19.92
N PRO A 279 11.71 -20.36 19.20
CA PRO A 279 10.99 -20.50 17.94
C PRO A 279 11.75 -21.43 16.99
N ALA A 280 11.02 -22.40 16.42
CA ALA A 280 11.60 -23.47 15.62
C ALA A 280 11.55 -23.13 14.12
N ILE A 281 12.71 -23.10 13.47
CA ILE A 281 12.83 -22.86 12.03
C ILE A 281 13.04 -24.21 11.34
N HIS A 282 12.01 -24.72 10.68
CA HIS A 282 12.06 -25.98 9.94
C HIS A 282 12.45 -25.70 8.49
N ILE A 283 13.43 -26.43 7.96
CA ILE A 283 13.99 -26.19 6.63
C ILE A 283 13.94 -27.45 5.78
N HIS A 284 13.32 -27.37 4.59
CA HIS A 284 13.28 -28.45 3.62
C HIS A 284 13.05 -27.90 2.21
N SER A 285 13.75 -28.45 1.21
CA SER A 285 13.73 -27.99 -0.18
C SER A 285 12.34 -28.01 -0.85
N GLY A 286 11.43 -28.85 -0.35
CA GLY A 286 10.05 -28.96 -0.84
C GLY A 286 9.07 -27.90 -0.31
N TRP A 287 9.51 -26.93 0.49
CA TRP A 287 8.63 -25.92 1.10
C TRP A 287 8.78 -24.54 0.48
N GLY A 288 7.76 -23.71 0.67
CA GLY A 288 7.82 -22.29 0.36
C GLY A 288 8.42 -21.51 1.52
N LEU A 289 7.73 -20.44 1.94
CA LEU A 289 8.05 -19.66 3.10
C LEU A 289 6.75 -19.45 3.88
N THR A 290 6.67 -19.98 5.10
CA THR A 290 5.45 -19.92 5.91
C THR A 290 5.81 -19.90 7.40
N GLY A 291 5.06 -19.14 8.19
CA GLY A 291 5.20 -19.01 9.63
C GLY A 291 3.88 -19.24 10.36
N GLY A 292 3.97 -19.55 11.64
CA GLY A 292 2.81 -19.83 12.46
C GLY A 292 3.18 -20.57 13.74
N ALA A 293 2.34 -21.51 14.14
CA ALA A 293 2.56 -22.29 15.34
C ALA A 293 2.38 -23.79 15.11
N TRP A 294 3.07 -24.58 15.92
CA TRP A 294 2.98 -26.04 15.96
C TRP A 294 2.73 -26.49 17.40
N VAL A 295 2.29 -27.73 17.57
CA VAL A 295 2.02 -28.31 18.91
C VAL A 295 2.98 -29.45 19.19
N ASP A 296 3.58 -29.45 20.38
CA ASP A 296 4.43 -30.57 20.80
C ASP A 296 3.61 -31.80 21.22
N SER A 297 4.30 -32.87 21.61
CA SER A 297 3.68 -34.11 22.09
C SER A 297 2.84 -33.94 23.36
N ALA A 298 3.08 -32.87 24.13
CA ALA A 298 2.27 -32.47 25.28
C ALA A 298 1.12 -31.52 24.90
N ARG A 299 0.93 -31.25 23.60
CA ARG A 299 -0.05 -30.32 23.02
C ARG A 299 0.15 -28.86 23.44
N ALA A 300 1.37 -28.48 23.81
CA ALA A 300 1.72 -27.08 24.02
C ALA A 300 2.02 -26.42 22.66
N LEU A 301 1.47 -25.23 22.44
CA LEU A 301 1.65 -24.44 21.22
C LEU A 301 2.97 -23.67 21.26
N HIS A 302 3.76 -23.82 20.20
CA HIS A 302 5.09 -23.21 20.03
C HIS A 302 5.17 -22.45 18.71
N MET A 303 5.98 -21.39 18.68
CA MET A 303 6.23 -20.62 17.46
C MET A 303 7.07 -21.44 16.48
N GLY A 304 6.78 -21.32 15.18
CA GLY A 304 7.61 -21.93 14.16
C GLY A 304 7.47 -21.34 12.76
N MET A 305 8.41 -21.75 11.91
CA MET A 305 8.47 -21.44 10.49
C MET A 305 8.80 -22.71 9.69
N TRP A 306 8.34 -22.77 8.45
CA TRP A 306 8.56 -23.83 7.47
C TRP A 306 9.04 -23.19 6.18
N ILE A 307 10.33 -23.36 5.89
CA ILE A 307 11.01 -22.57 4.86
C ILE A 307 11.84 -23.45 3.92
N ALA A 308 11.95 -23.06 2.66
CA ALA A 308 12.98 -23.58 1.76
C ALA A 308 14.38 -23.05 2.13
N PRO A 309 15.46 -23.76 1.77
CA PRO A 309 16.83 -23.29 1.99
C PRO A 309 17.10 -21.88 1.43
N ALA A 310 16.54 -21.54 0.27
CA ALA A 310 16.71 -20.22 -0.34
C ALA A 310 16.12 -19.07 0.50
N ALA A 311 15.11 -19.34 1.33
CA ALA A 311 14.48 -18.34 2.19
C ALA A 311 15.35 -17.95 3.40
N LEU A 312 16.43 -18.69 3.69
CA LEU A 312 17.43 -18.29 4.69
C LEU A 312 18.08 -16.93 4.36
N LEU A 313 18.05 -16.53 3.09
CA LEU A 313 18.62 -15.27 2.61
C LEU A 313 17.58 -14.13 2.52
N ASP A 314 16.30 -14.41 2.73
CA ASP A 314 15.20 -13.44 2.61
C ASP A 314 14.88 -12.78 3.95
N HIS A 315 15.58 -11.70 4.29
CA HIS A 315 15.38 -11.02 5.58
C HIS A 315 13.95 -10.46 5.76
N TRP A 316 13.33 -9.94 4.70
CA TRP A 316 11.94 -9.45 4.75
C TRP A 316 11.00 -10.61 5.05
N GLY A 317 11.12 -11.69 4.27
CA GLY A 317 10.32 -12.89 4.41
C GLY A 317 10.49 -13.58 5.77
N LEU A 318 11.73 -13.74 6.26
CA LEU A 318 12.00 -14.30 7.59
C LEU A 318 11.29 -13.50 8.70
N THR A 319 11.29 -12.17 8.59
CA THR A 319 10.63 -11.28 9.58
C THR A 319 9.11 -11.36 9.50
N HIS A 320 8.57 -11.38 8.27
CA HIS A 320 7.15 -11.53 7.99
C HIS A 320 6.63 -12.84 8.60
N GLU A 321 7.26 -13.97 8.29
CA GLU A 321 6.81 -15.28 8.79
C GLU A 321 7.04 -15.46 10.29
N PHE A 322 8.14 -14.93 10.83
CA PHE A 322 8.36 -14.92 12.27
C PHE A 322 7.23 -14.17 13.01
N THR A 323 6.73 -13.09 12.40
CA THR A 323 5.60 -12.31 12.93
C THR A 323 4.33 -13.15 13.02
N HIS A 324 4.04 -14.02 12.05
CA HIS A 324 2.92 -14.96 12.14
C HIS A 324 3.05 -15.94 13.30
N GLY A 325 4.26 -16.40 13.59
CA GLY A 325 4.53 -17.18 14.80
C GLY A 325 4.21 -16.40 16.07
N TRP A 326 4.65 -15.14 16.14
CA TRP A 326 4.37 -14.28 17.30
C TRP A 326 2.87 -14.00 17.45
N GLN A 327 2.17 -13.71 16.36
CA GLN A 327 0.71 -13.49 16.35
C GLN A 327 -0.04 -14.72 16.88
N SER A 328 0.36 -15.91 16.43
CA SER A 328 -0.21 -17.18 16.89
C SER A 328 0.02 -17.40 18.39
N TRP A 329 1.22 -17.10 18.86
CA TRP A 329 1.56 -17.16 20.28
C TRP A 329 0.74 -16.14 21.09
N ALA A 330 0.62 -14.89 20.64
CA ALA A 330 -0.14 -13.85 21.33
C ALA A 330 -1.62 -14.23 21.49
N GLY A 331 -2.25 -14.75 20.42
CA GLY A 331 -3.62 -15.24 20.47
C GLY A 331 -3.82 -16.39 21.45
N ASN A 332 -2.87 -17.35 21.49
CA ASN A 332 -2.91 -18.46 22.44
C ASN A 332 -2.65 -18.04 23.90
N ASN A 333 -2.09 -16.85 24.13
CA ASN A 333 -1.75 -16.33 25.46
C ASN A 333 -2.68 -15.18 25.90
N GLY A 334 -3.95 -15.22 25.48
CA GLY A 334 -5.00 -14.28 25.92
C GLY A 334 -5.12 -12.99 25.10
N GLY A 335 -4.37 -12.88 24.00
CA GLY A 335 -4.48 -11.78 23.04
C GLY A 335 -5.62 -11.97 22.02
N MET A 336 -5.46 -11.34 20.86
CA MET A 336 -6.40 -11.43 19.76
C MET A 336 -6.40 -12.86 19.20
N ALA A 337 -7.54 -13.54 19.32
CA ALA A 337 -7.73 -14.88 18.81
C ALA A 337 -8.57 -14.82 17.53
N CYS A 338 -7.92 -15.06 16.40
CA CYS A 338 -8.60 -15.16 15.12
C CYS A 338 -9.18 -16.55 14.92
N ASN A 339 -10.32 -16.77 15.57
CA ASN A 339 -11.12 -17.94 15.28
C ASN A 339 -11.72 -17.83 13.86
N THR A 340 -12.40 -18.88 13.42
CA THR A 340 -13.04 -19.02 12.11
C THR A 340 -14.08 -17.95 11.75
N SER A 341 -14.36 -16.96 12.62
CA SER A 341 -15.26 -15.82 12.34
C SER A 341 -14.76 -14.85 11.26
N ASN A 342 -13.53 -15.04 10.75
CA ASN A 342 -13.02 -14.36 9.56
C ASN A 342 -12.91 -12.83 9.70
N THR A 343 -12.87 -12.29 10.93
CA THR A 343 -12.94 -10.84 11.21
C THR A 343 -11.59 -10.14 11.33
N CYS A 344 -10.54 -10.90 11.63
CA CYS A 344 -9.20 -10.37 11.85
C CYS A 344 -8.16 -10.96 10.90
N GLY A 345 -8.55 -11.85 9.96
CA GLY A 345 -7.62 -12.43 8.99
C GLY A 345 -6.88 -11.37 8.17
N TRP A 346 -7.54 -10.27 7.81
CA TRP A 346 -6.94 -9.22 6.98
C TRP A 346 -5.71 -8.57 7.64
N ILE A 347 -5.68 -8.47 8.97
CA ILE A 347 -4.61 -7.77 9.68
C ILE A 347 -3.39 -8.66 9.93
N PHE A 348 -3.50 -9.99 9.78
CA PHE A 348 -2.36 -10.91 9.92
C PHE A 348 -1.25 -10.54 8.96
N GLU A 349 -1.59 -10.50 7.67
CA GLU A 349 -0.67 -10.19 6.58
C GLU A 349 -0.22 -8.73 6.59
N SER A 350 -1.14 -7.83 6.95
CA SER A 350 -0.87 -6.40 7.05
C SER A 350 0.20 -6.13 8.11
N HIS A 351 0.02 -6.69 9.30
CA HIS A 351 0.97 -6.54 10.40
C HIS A 351 2.28 -7.29 10.13
N ALA A 352 2.23 -8.45 9.49
CA ALA A 352 3.44 -9.17 9.10
C ALA A 352 4.26 -8.46 8.00
N ASN A 353 3.65 -7.61 7.16
CA ASN A 353 4.40 -6.69 6.27
C ASN A 353 4.83 -5.39 6.96
N PHE A 354 4.11 -4.98 8.00
CA PHE A 354 4.47 -3.82 8.79
C PHE A 354 5.77 -4.06 9.58
N THR A 355 5.94 -5.23 10.20
CA THR A 355 7.13 -5.55 11.01
C THR A 355 8.47 -5.47 10.25
N PRO A 356 8.64 -6.01 9.03
CA PRO A 356 9.87 -5.82 8.27
C PRO A 356 10.12 -4.36 7.89
N HIS A 357 9.08 -3.56 7.61
CA HIS A 357 9.23 -2.12 7.37
C HIS A 357 9.88 -1.39 8.57
N GLN A 358 9.74 -1.92 9.79
CA GLN A 358 10.35 -1.36 10.99
C GLN A 358 11.82 -1.75 11.18
N LEU A 359 12.36 -2.66 10.36
CA LEU A 359 13.77 -3.02 10.44
C LEU A 359 14.68 -1.90 9.91
N PRO A 360 15.88 -1.72 10.47
CA PRO A 360 16.84 -0.71 10.00
C PRO A 360 17.10 -0.76 8.49
N GLU A 361 17.11 -1.97 7.92
CA GLU A 361 17.40 -2.26 6.52
C GLU A 361 16.29 -1.77 5.57
N TYR A 362 15.04 -1.64 6.06
CA TYR A 362 13.86 -1.43 5.23
C TYR A 362 13.04 -0.18 5.57
N LYS A 363 13.56 0.71 6.42
CA LYS A 363 12.87 1.97 6.78
C LYS A 363 12.50 2.84 5.58
N SER A 364 13.22 2.72 4.48
CA SER A 364 12.95 3.43 3.22
C SER A 364 12.08 2.65 2.23
N ASN A 365 11.67 1.42 2.57
CA ASN A 365 10.92 0.53 1.69
C ASN A 365 9.49 0.38 2.19
N VAL A 366 8.53 0.93 1.44
CA VAL A 366 7.10 0.83 1.74
C VAL A 366 6.45 -0.38 1.07
N HIS A 367 7.22 -1.24 0.40
CA HIS A 367 6.74 -2.46 -0.26
C HIS A 367 5.50 -2.19 -1.14
N CYS A 368 4.54 -3.12 -1.17
CA CYS A 368 3.31 -2.99 -1.95
C CYS A 368 2.32 -1.94 -1.40
N SER A 369 2.64 -1.24 -0.31
CA SER A 369 1.66 -0.45 0.43
C SER A 369 0.99 0.66 -0.40
N GLU A 370 1.61 1.11 -1.49
CA GLU A 370 1.02 2.05 -2.46
C GLU A 370 -0.35 1.59 -3.02
N MET A 371 -0.72 0.31 -2.89
CA MET A 371 -2.04 -0.19 -3.27
C MET A 371 -3.21 0.49 -2.54
N LEU A 372 -3.10 0.69 -1.23
CA LEU A 372 -4.16 1.32 -0.43
C LEU A 372 -4.46 2.77 -0.91
N PRO A 373 -3.47 3.69 -1.02
CA PRO A 373 -3.75 5.06 -1.44
C PRO A 373 -4.20 5.18 -2.90
N ASN A 374 -4.06 4.14 -3.73
CA ASN A 374 -4.57 4.11 -5.11
C ASN A 374 -6.07 3.74 -5.20
N ALA A 375 -6.62 3.07 -4.18
CA ALA A 375 -8.05 2.74 -4.09
C ALA A 375 -8.64 3.11 -2.70
N PRO A 376 -8.46 4.36 -2.23
CA PRO A 376 -8.71 4.71 -0.83
C PRO A 376 -10.19 4.66 -0.43
N HIS A 377 -11.09 4.65 -1.42
CA HIS A 377 -12.54 4.54 -1.21
C HIS A 377 -12.96 3.15 -0.70
N LEU A 378 -12.11 2.14 -0.83
CA LEU A 378 -12.36 0.82 -0.25
C LEU A 378 -12.19 0.87 1.27
N TYR A 379 -12.89 -0.01 1.98
CA TYR A 379 -12.73 -0.05 3.43
C TYR A 379 -11.29 -0.42 3.81
N LEU A 380 -10.72 0.31 4.77
CA LEU A 380 -9.46 -0.10 5.41
C LEU A 380 -9.61 -1.53 5.94
N GLY A 381 -8.66 -2.41 5.62
CA GLY A 381 -8.72 -3.83 5.96
C GLY A 381 -9.38 -4.71 4.90
N SER A 382 -9.54 -4.19 3.69
CA SER A 382 -9.95 -4.96 2.52
C SER A 382 -9.02 -6.15 2.28
N THR A 383 -9.59 -7.31 1.93
CA THR A 383 -8.76 -8.47 1.55
C THR A 383 -7.98 -8.24 0.26
N ARG A 384 -8.37 -7.22 -0.51
CA ARG A 384 -7.76 -6.82 -1.79
C ARG A 384 -6.38 -6.22 -1.61
N ASP A 385 -6.13 -5.54 -0.49
CA ASP A 385 -4.87 -4.86 -0.18
C ASP A 385 -4.29 -5.30 1.17
N ARG A 386 -4.64 -6.51 1.65
CA ARG A 386 -4.28 -6.97 2.99
C ARG A 386 -2.78 -6.97 3.31
N TYR A 387 -1.92 -7.18 2.32
CA TYR A 387 -0.46 -7.10 2.50
C TYR A 387 0.06 -5.64 2.52
N CYS A 388 -0.78 -4.70 2.11
CA CYS A 388 -0.42 -3.39 1.61
C CYS A 388 -1.16 -2.24 2.32
N ASN A 389 -1.96 -2.53 3.36
CA ASN A 389 -2.82 -1.55 4.02
C ASN A 389 -2.35 -1.16 5.42
N TRP A 390 -1.08 -1.36 5.74
CA TRP A 390 -0.52 -1.18 7.08
C TRP A 390 -0.19 0.27 7.47
N GLN A 391 -0.38 1.26 6.58
CA GLN A 391 -0.07 2.67 6.85
C GLN A 391 -0.85 3.23 8.04
N PHE A 392 -2.06 2.71 8.30
CA PHE A 392 -2.81 3.10 9.48
C PHE A 392 -2.08 2.70 10.78
N MET A 393 -1.31 1.60 10.78
CA MET A 393 -0.49 1.19 11.94
C MET A 393 0.73 2.09 12.08
N GLU A 394 1.32 2.56 10.98
CA GLU A 394 2.38 3.58 11.04
C GLU A 394 1.84 4.88 11.64
N TYR A 395 0.65 5.34 11.20
CA TYR A 395 -0.01 6.49 11.82
C TYR A 395 -0.36 6.28 13.29
N LEU A 396 -0.89 5.10 13.63
CA LEU A 396 -1.23 4.73 15.00
C LEU A 396 0.00 4.78 15.91
N LYS A 397 1.12 4.22 15.44
CA LYS A 397 2.42 4.28 16.12
C LYS A 397 2.88 5.72 16.30
N ASP A 398 2.81 6.55 15.27
CA ASP A 398 3.30 7.92 15.32
C ASP A 398 2.45 8.82 16.23
N ARG A 399 1.15 8.54 16.35
CA ARG A 399 0.21 9.28 17.20
C ARG A 399 0.22 8.80 18.65
N TYR A 400 0.39 7.50 18.91
CA TYR A 400 0.14 6.92 20.22
C TYR A 400 1.27 6.01 20.77
N GLY A 401 2.38 5.89 20.05
CA GLY A 401 3.50 5.04 20.40
C GLY A 401 3.37 3.63 19.83
N PRO A 402 4.49 2.89 19.72
CA PRO A 402 4.50 1.52 19.19
C PRO A 402 3.64 0.55 20.02
N GLU A 403 3.42 0.82 21.30
CA GLU A 403 2.53 0.06 22.18
C GLU A 403 1.09 0.03 21.65
N ALA A 404 0.64 1.08 20.97
CA ALA A 404 -0.72 1.11 20.42
C ALA A 404 -0.91 0.07 19.30
N VAL A 405 0.12 -0.19 18.49
CA VAL A 405 0.05 -1.24 17.46
C VAL A 405 0.03 -2.63 18.10
N THR A 406 0.86 -2.85 19.11
CA THR A 406 0.91 -4.15 19.81
C THR A 406 -0.35 -4.42 20.64
N GLN A 407 -1.00 -3.39 21.18
CA GLN A 407 -2.28 -3.49 21.88
C GLN A 407 -3.41 -4.08 21.02
N ILE A 408 -3.34 -3.96 19.69
CA ILE A 408 -4.28 -4.66 18.78
C ILE A 408 -4.22 -6.17 19.02
N TRP A 409 -3.01 -6.71 19.19
CA TRP A 409 -2.73 -8.14 19.28
C TRP A 409 -2.76 -8.67 20.71
N THR A 410 -2.39 -7.87 21.71
CA THR A 410 -2.33 -8.31 23.11
C THR A 410 -3.67 -8.15 23.84
N THR A 411 -4.61 -7.41 23.26
CA THR A 411 -5.95 -7.26 23.82
C THR A 411 -6.85 -8.43 23.41
N ALA A 412 -7.59 -8.98 24.37
CA ALA A 412 -8.52 -10.08 24.12
C ALA A 412 -9.70 -9.66 23.23
N GLY A 413 -9.91 -10.38 22.13
CA GLY A 413 -11.02 -10.20 21.20
C GLY A 413 -10.74 -10.83 19.84
N ALA A 414 -11.68 -10.66 18.90
CA ALA A 414 -11.63 -11.26 17.56
C ALA A 414 -11.56 -10.20 16.44
N ASP A 415 -11.52 -8.91 16.77
CA ASP A 415 -11.53 -7.82 15.80
C ASP A 415 -10.52 -6.72 16.20
N PRO A 416 -9.60 -6.36 15.31
CA PRO A 416 -8.49 -5.46 15.64
C PRO A 416 -8.95 -4.06 16.04
N PHE A 417 -10.04 -3.55 15.43
CA PHE A 417 -10.56 -2.22 15.75
C PHE A 417 -11.27 -2.20 17.10
N THR A 418 -12.00 -3.26 17.43
CA THR A 418 -12.58 -3.36 18.78
C THR A 418 -11.50 -3.58 19.85
N ASN A 419 -10.39 -4.23 19.50
CA ASN A 419 -9.28 -4.43 20.41
C ASN A 419 -8.56 -3.12 20.71
N ILE A 420 -8.23 -2.31 19.69
CA ILE A 420 -7.64 -0.99 19.96
C ILE A 420 -8.62 -0.07 20.69
N GLN A 421 -9.92 -0.17 20.43
CA GLN A 421 -10.93 0.55 21.21
C GLN A 421 -10.87 0.18 22.69
N LYS A 422 -10.89 -1.12 23.03
CA LYS A 422 -10.78 -1.59 24.41
C LYS A 422 -9.47 -1.15 25.07
N ALA A 423 -8.34 -1.35 24.39
CA ALA A 423 -7.02 -1.03 24.93
C ALA A 423 -6.86 0.47 25.25
N ARG A 424 -7.47 1.32 24.44
CA ARG A 424 -7.36 2.79 24.53
C ARG A 424 -8.54 3.44 25.24
N GLY A 425 -9.55 2.67 25.64
CA GLY A 425 -10.81 3.19 26.17
C GLY A 425 -11.57 4.06 25.16
N TRP A 426 -11.40 3.81 23.85
CA TRP A 426 -12.07 4.59 22.81
C TRP A 426 -13.49 4.12 22.57
N THR A 427 -14.37 5.10 22.41
CA THR A 427 -15.69 4.91 21.79
C THR A 427 -15.55 4.72 20.27
N VAL A 428 -16.62 4.25 19.62
CA VAL A 428 -16.68 4.22 18.14
C VAL A 428 -16.45 5.61 17.54
N ALA A 429 -16.98 6.67 18.17
CA ALA A 429 -16.76 8.04 17.71
C ALA A 429 -15.27 8.46 17.75
N GLN A 430 -14.52 8.03 18.77
CA GLN A 430 -13.08 8.33 18.87
C GLN A 430 -12.24 7.48 17.90
N LEU A 431 -12.62 6.22 17.64
CA LEU A 431 -12.05 5.45 16.53
C LEU A 431 -12.31 6.17 15.19
N ASN A 432 -13.54 6.66 14.99
CA ASN A 432 -13.91 7.40 13.79
C ASN A 432 -13.08 8.68 13.64
N ASP A 433 -12.87 9.43 14.73
CA ASP A 433 -12.00 10.61 14.75
C ASP A 433 -10.57 10.24 14.32
N PHE A 434 -10.00 9.16 14.86
CA PHE A 434 -8.68 8.65 14.46
C PHE A 434 -8.61 8.31 12.96
N ILE A 435 -9.62 7.62 12.42
CA ILE A 435 -9.66 7.27 10.98
C ILE A 435 -9.76 8.54 10.12
N GLY A 436 -10.57 9.52 10.54
CA GLY A 436 -10.68 10.81 9.86
C GLY A 436 -9.38 11.61 9.88
N GLU A 437 -8.69 11.65 11.02
CA GLU A 437 -7.36 12.26 11.16
C GLU A 437 -6.34 11.56 10.25
N TRP A 438 -6.27 10.23 10.29
CA TRP A 438 -5.38 9.46 9.41
C TRP A 438 -5.64 9.77 7.92
N ALA A 439 -6.90 9.80 7.50
CA ALA A 439 -7.28 10.07 6.12
C ALA A 439 -6.84 11.47 5.65
N VAL A 440 -6.96 12.53 6.48
CA VAL A 440 -6.50 13.87 6.09
C VAL A 440 -4.98 13.95 5.94
N HIS A 441 -4.22 13.17 6.74
CA HIS A 441 -2.75 13.13 6.66
C HIS A 441 -2.26 12.39 5.40
N ASN A 442 -3.10 11.54 4.78
CA ASN A 442 -2.79 10.90 3.50
C ASN A 442 -2.69 11.87 2.31
N VAL A 443 -3.14 13.13 2.42
CA VAL A 443 -2.99 14.10 1.31
C VAL A 443 -1.52 14.38 0.99
N VAL A 444 -0.67 14.37 2.02
CA VAL A 444 0.77 14.62 1.87
C VAL A 444 1.64 13.48 2.42
N TRP A 445 1.04 12.35 2.81
CA TRP A 445 1.73 11.25 3.48
C TRP A 445 2.44 11.71 4.78
N ASP A 446 1.75 12.52 5.57
CA ASP A 446 2.29 13.13 6.80
C ASP A 446 2.45 12.08 7.92
N TYR A 447 3.56 11.38 7.87
CA TYR A 447 4.01 10.36 8.81
C TYR A 447 5.39 10.74 9.37
N LYS A 448 5.74 10.23 10.55
CA LYS A 448 7.06 10.44 11.17
C LYS A 448 8.12 9.43 10.71
N ALA A 449 7.78 8.52 9.79
CA ALA A 449 8.75 7.59 9.23
C ALA A 449 9.94 8.36 8.60
N THR A 450 11.16 8.02 9.03
CA THR A 450 12.40 8.62 8.52
C THR A 450 13.33 7.52 7.98
N PRO A 451 13.81 7.63 6.72
CA PRO A 451 13.51 8.68 5.73
C PRO A 451 12.03 8.68 5.29
N ASP A 452 11.56 9.75 4.62
CA ASP A 452 10.18 9.88 4.11
C ASP A 452 9.93 8.87 2.95
N ALA A 453 9.78 7.61 3.33
CA ALA A 453 9.66 6.47 2.44
C ALA A 453 8.37 6.56 1.62
N PHE A 454 7.28 7.00 2.25
CA PHE A 454 5.97 7.13 1.63
C PHE A 454 5.99 8.13 0.49
N ARG A 455 6.43 9.37 0.70
CA ARG A 455 6.49 10.35 -0.38
C ARG A 455 7.46 9.94 -1.48
N SER A 456 8.61 9.37 -1.11
CA SER A 456 9.61 8.95 -2.09
C SER A 456 9.08 7.89 -3.06
N THR A 457 8.20 7.00 -2.58
CA THR A 457 7.65 5.90 -3.38
C THR A 457 6.31 6.28 -4.03
N TYR A 458 5.41 6.88 -3.27
CA TYR A 458 4.06 7.21 -3.74
C TYR A 458 4.06 8.45 -4.65
N GLY A 459 4.99 9.39 -4.45
CA GLY A 459 4.97 10.70 -5.08
C GLY A 459 3.78 11.55 -4.62
N ASN A 460 3.46 12.65 -5.32
CA ASN A 460 2.34 13.51 -4.92
C ASN A 460 0.98 12.81 -5.12
N ILE A 461 0.01 13.10 -4.27
CA ILE A 461 -1.34 12.53 -4.37
C ILE A 461 -2.05 12.86 -5.69
N THR A 462 -1.65 13.95 -6.34
CA THR A 462 -2.19 14.39 -7.64
C THR A 462 -1.55 13.71 -8.85
N LEU A 463 -0.56 12.82 -8.66
CA LEU A 463 0.08 12.14 -9.78
C LEU A 463 -0.87 11.16 -10.44
N THR A 464 -0.94 11.23 -11.77
CA THR A 464 -1.70 10.32 -12.65
C THR A 464 -0.82 9.72 -13.73
N ASP A 465 0.48 9.58 -13.44
CA ASP A 465 1.53 9.10 -14.35
C ASP A 465 1.45 7.59 -14.61
N LYS A 466 0.72 6.85 -13.78
CA LYS A 466 0.44 5.42 -13.93
C LYS A 466 -1.05 5.15 -13.86
N ALA A 467 -1.51 4.08 -14.53
CA ALA A 467 -2.92 3.72 -14.61
C ALA A 467 -3.56 3.50 -13.22
N GLU A 468 -2.84 2.85 -12.32
CA GLU A 468 -3.28 2.55 -10.95
C GLU A 468 -3.41 3.82 -10.08
N ARG A 469 -2.75 4.92 -10.45
CA ARG A 469 -2.80 6.18 -9.68
C ARG A 469 -3.95 7.10 -10.10
N MET A 470 -4.65 6.80 -11.20
CA MET A 470 -5.68 7.67 -11.77
C MET A 470 -6.93 7.85 -10.89
N ARG A 471 -7.06 7.06 -9.81
CA ARG A 471 -8.20 7.10 -8.87
C ARG A 471 -7.86 7.55 -7.45
N ARG A 472 -6.62 8.02 -7.23
CA ARG A 472 -6.23 8.63 -5.95
C ARG A 472 -7.14 9.79 -5.56
N LEU A 473 -7.46 10.61 -6.55
CA LEU A 473 -8.43 11.69 -6.43
C LEU A 473 -9.78 11.21 -6.96
N MET A 474 -10.83 11.40 -6.17
CA MET A 474 -12.20 11.10 -6.56
C MET A 474 -12.84 12.35 -7.16
N PRO A 475 -13.08 12.41 -8.48
CA PRO A 475 -13.89 13.47 -9.05
C PRO A 475 -15.33 13.38 -8.54
N LEU A 476 -15.96 14.54 -8.34
CA LEU A 476 -17.39 14.60 -8.02
C LEU A 476 -18.22 14.65 -9.30
N GLU A 477 -19.51 14.39 -9.16
CA GLU A 477 -20.50 14.50 -10.23
C GLU A 477 -21.41 15.70 -9.94
N ALA A 478 -21.87 16.38 -10.99
CA ALA A 478 -22.90 17.39 -10.86
C ALA A 478 -24.16 16.75 -10.25
N LEU A 479 -24.71 17.36 -9.20
CA LEU A 479 -25.93 16.84 -8.55
C LEU A 479 -27.15 16.98 -9.47
N ASP A 480 -27.21 18.09 -10.21
CA ASP A 480 -28.30 18.45 -11.11
C ASP A 480 -27.75 19.32 -12.25
N THR A 481 -28.59 19.69 -13.22
CA THR A 481 -28.19 20.49 -14.39
C THR A 481 -27.86 21.96 -14.07
N SER A 482 -28.21 22.44 -12.87
CA SER A 482 -27.94 23.80 -12.39
C SER A 482 -26.63 23.91 -11.60
N TRP A 483 -25.79 22.87 -11.61
CA TRP A 483 -24.50 22.81 -10.92
C TRP A 483 -23.61 24.04 -11.11
N ALA A 484 -23.67 24.69 -12.28
CA ALA A 484 -22.86 25.88 -12.57
C ALA A 484 -23.28 27.09 -11.71
N THR A 485 -24.56 27.20 -11.34
CA THR A 485 -25.11 28.29 -10.54
C THR A 485 -25.22 27.92 -9.07
N ASN A 486 -25.75 26.73 -8.75
CA ASN A 486 -25.97 26.30 -7.37
C ASN A 486 -24.73 25.68 -6.71
N ARG A 487 -23.70 25.32 -7.49
CA ARG A 487 -22.44 24.71 -7.03
C ARG A 487 -22.61 23.41 -6.24
N ARG A 488 -23.63 22.61 -6.60
CA ARG A 488 -23.94 21.34 -5.92
C ARG A 488 -23.40 20.13 -6.67
N PHE A 489 -22.71 19.29 -5.92
CA PHE A 489 -22.04 18.10 -6.41
C PHE A 489 -22.28 16.92 -5.48
N VAL A 490 -22.06 15.71 -6.00
CA VAL A 490 -22.28 14.45 -5.29
C VAL A 490 -21.13 13.48 -5.55
N SER A 491 -20.81 12.66 -4.56
CA SER A 491 -19.87 11.56 -4.74
C SER A 491 -20.41 10.54 -5.76
N PRO A 492 -19.56 10.01 -6.66
CA PRO A 492 -19.95 8.96 -7.60
C PRO A 492 -20.51 7.75 -6.85
N TYR A 493 -21.57 7.12 -7.38
CA TYR A 493 -22.21 5.98 -6.71
C TYR A 493 -21.22 4.85 -6.36
N TYR A 494 -20.39 4.44 -7.33
CA TYR A 494 -19.40 3.37 -7.14
C TYR A 494 -18.09 3.84 -6.49
N GLY A 495 -17.83 5.15 -6.44
CA GLY A 495 -16.62 5.72 -5.84
C GLY A 495 -16.81 6.34 -4.46
N SER A 496 -18.03 6.31 -3.95
CA SER A 496 -18.31 6.72 -2.57
C SER A 496 -17.60 5.79 -1.59
N PRO A 497 -17.04 6.33 -0.50
CA PRO A 497 -16.26 5.54 0.44
C PRO A 497 -17.11 4.44 1.07
N GLN A 498 -16.53 3.25 1.19
CA GLN A 498 -17.03 2.19 2.07
C GLN A 498 -16.60 2.52 3.51
N ARG A 499 -17.18 1.84 4.51
CA ARG A 499 -16.84 2.06 5.94
C ARG A 499 -15.32 2.11 6.16
N PHE A 500 -14.81 3.08 6.91
CA PHE A 500 -13.38 3.32 7.15
C PHE A 500 -12.50 3.55 5.91
N GLY A 501 -13.08 3.60 4.71
CA GLY A 501 -12.47 4.15 3.51
C GLY A 501 -12.71 5.65 3.40
N TYR A 502 -12.00 6.28 2.47
CA TYR A 502 -12.06 7.73 2.26
C TYR A 502 -11.98 8.15 0.79
N ASN A 503 -12.47 9.34 0.50
CA ASN A 503 -12.24 10.04 -0.76
C ASN A 503 -11.32 11.22 -0.52
N VAL A 504 -10.48 11.52 -1.50
CA VAL A 504 -9.76 12.79 -1.60
C VAL A 504 -10.25 13.50 -2.84
N VAL A 505 -10.84 14.67 -2.65
CA VAL A 505 -11.38 15.52 -3.73
C VAL A 505 -10.51 16.76 -3.81
N ARG A 506 -9.87 16.99 -4.95
CA ARG A 506 -9.19 18.27 -5.17
C ARG A 506 -10.22 19.38 -5.33
N LEU A 507 -10.00 20.49 -4.63
CA LEU A 507 -10.76 21.72 -4.80
C LEU A 507 -9.84 22.75 -5.48
N TYR A 508 -10.39 23.47 -6.44
CA TYR A 508 -9.74 24.56 -7.16
C TYR A 508 -10.35 25.88 -6.68
N PRO A 509 -9.68 26.59 -5.73
CA PRO A 509 -10.10 27.94 -5.35
C PRO A 509 -10.19 28.85 -6.57
N GLU A 510 -11.24 29.67 -6.62
CA GLU A 510 -11.43 30.64 -7.69
C GLU A 510 -10.38 31.75 -7.61
N ALA A 511 -10.09 32.40 -8.74
CA ALA A 511 -9.14 33.51 -8.78
C ALA A 511 -9.58 34.62 -7.80
N GLY A 512 -8.69 34.99 -6.87
CA GLY A 512 -8.97 35.98 -5.83
C GLY A 512 -9.76 35.46 -4.62
N ALA A 513 -10.13 34.17 -4.58
CA ALA A 513 -10.75 33.58 -3.40
C ALA A 513 -9.81 33.68 -2.20
N THR A 514 -10.31 34.24 -1.10
CA THR A 514 -9.59 34.32 0.18
C THR A 514 -10.09 33.29 1.19
N THR A 515 -11.26 32.70 0.91
CA THR A 515 -11.87 31.60 1.67
C THR A 515 -12.57 30.65 0.71
N VAL A 516 -12.71 29.40 1.13
CA VAL A 516 -13.55 28.39 0.49
C VAL A 516 -14.54 27.89 1.52
N THR A 517 -15.81 27.79 1.16
CA THR A 517 -16.85 27.20 2.02
C THR A 517 -17.34 25.89 1.43
N VAL A 518 -17.38 24.84 2.26
CA VAL A 518 -17.99 23.55 1.95
C VAL A 518 -19.21 23.39 2.85
N LYS A 519 -20.40 23.32 2.27
CA LYS A 519 -21.58 22.80 2.94
C LYS A 519 -21.67 21.32 2.62
N PHE A 520 -21.52 20.48 3.62
CA PHE A 520 -21.49 19.03 3.49
C PHE A 520 -22.85 18.44 3.87
N ARG A 521 -23.32 17.46 3.09
CA ARG A 521 -24.55 16.70 3.32
C ARG A 521 -24.31 15.22 3.04
N GLY A 522 -24.12 14.42 4.08
CA GLY A 522 -24.06 12.97 4.03
C GLY A 522 -25.44 12.37 3.70
N ILE A 523 -25.44 11.19 3.08
CA ILE A 523 -26.66 10.45 2.75
C ILE A 523 -26.76 9.26 3.69
N ASP A 524 -27.76 9.28 4.55
CA ASP A 524 -28.10 8.15 5.41
C ASP A 524 -29.15 7.27 4.71
N GLN A 525 -28.69 6.14 4.19
CA GLN A 525 -29.55 5.12 3.62
C GLN A 525 -29.94 4.11 4.71
N SER A 526 -31.10 3.48 4.57
CA SER A 526 -31.57 2.51 5.57
C SER A 526 -30.51 1.44 5.86
N GLY A 527 -30.19 1.24 7.15
CA GLY A 527 -29.23 0.23 7.62
C GLY A 527 -27.75 0.60 7.51
N SER A 528 -27.38 1.75 6.93
CA SER A 528 -25.96 2.16 6.85
C SER A 528 -25.43 2.71 8.17
N ASN A 529 -26.29 3.36 8.97
CA ASN A 529 -25.88 4.12 10.15
C ASN A 529 -24.83 5.17 9.77
N ALA A 530 -25.08 5.91 8.68
CA ALA A 530 -24.10 6.78 8.09
C ALA A 530 -23.65 7.87 9.08
N ASP A 531 -22.34 8.01 9.17
CA ASP A 531 -21.66 9.13 9.79
C ASP A 531 -20.33 9.31 9.05
N PHE A 532 -19.78 10.52 9.14
CA PHE A 532 -18.65 10.96 8.35
C PHE A 532 -17.64 11.67 9.23
N ARG A 533 -16.38 11.57 8.82
CA ARG A 533 -15.33 12.49 9.23
C ARG A 533 -14.76 13.13 8.01
N TRP A 534 -14.69 14.45 7.99
CA TRP A 534 -14.20 15.16 6.84
C TRP A 534 -13.46 16.43 7.24
N GLY A 535 -12.58 16.89 6.36
CA GLY A 535 -11.79 18.08 6.60
C GLY A 535 -11.19 18.62 5.32
N LEU A 536 -10.69 19.85 5.40
CA LEU A 536 -9.94 20.51 4.35
C LEU A 536 -8.45 20.44 4.64
N VAL A 537 -7.67 20.14 3.60
CA VAL A 537 -6.22 20.09 3.67
C VAL A 537 -5.66 21.03 2.62
N ALA A 538 -5.02 22.09 3.08
CA ALA A 538 -4.27 23.00 2.22
C ALA A 538 -2.81 22.58 2.22
N THR A 539 -2.11 22.69 1.09
CA THR A 539 -0.69 22.32 1.02
C THR A 539 0.14 23.43 0.42
N ASN A 540 1.46 23.37 0.60
CA ASN A 540 2.35 24.09 -0.29
C ASN A 540 2.38 23.45 -1.69
N SER A 541 2.99 24.12 -2.68
CA SER A 541 3.07 23.62 -4.07
C SER A 541 3.90 22.34 -4.21
N GLN A 542 4.78 22.06 -3.25
CA GLN A 542 5.60 20.85 -3.20
C GLN A 542 4.93 19.70 -2.46
N PHE A 543 3.72 19.91 -1.92
CA PHE A 543 3.00 18.96 -1.08
C PHE A 543 3.77 18.51 0.17
N SER A 544 4.84 19.20 0.57
CA SER A 544 5.72 18.82 1.68
C SER A 544 5.28 19.36 3.03
N SER A 545 4.29 20.26 3.05
CA SER A 545 3.70 20.80 4.26
C SER A 545 2.21 20.97 4.04
N ALA A 546 1.43 20.59 5.05
CA ALA A 546 -0.02 20.66 5.06
C ALA A 546 -0.52 21.54 6.20
N ARG A 547 -1.70 22.12 5.99
CA ARG A 547 -2.49 22.84 6.97
C ARG A 547 -3.89 22.24 6.97
N TYR A 548 -4.26 21.64 8.09
CA TYR A 548 -5.50 20.89 8.27
C TYR A 548 -6.57 21.78 8.88
N SER A 549 -7.81 21.72 8.40
CA SER A 549 -8.95 22.28 9.13
C SER A 549 -9.20 21.51 10.42
N ALA A 550 -10.05 22.06 11.30
CA ALA A 550 -10.70 21.24 12.31
C ALA A 550 -11.50 20.10 11.64
N LEU A 551 -11.41 18.90 12.21
CA LEU A 551 -12.13 17.73 11.70
C LEU A 551 -13.63 17.90 11.95
N GLN A 552 -14.40 17.84 10.87
CA GLN A 552 -15.86 17.90 10.90
C GLN A 552 -16.45 16.49 11.04
N LYS A 553 -17.65 16.41 11.61
CA LYS A 553 -18.34 15.13 11.88
C LYS A 553 -19.85 15.23 11.69
N GLY A 554 -20.49 14.10 11.49
CA GLY A 554 -21.94 14.02 11.30
C GLY A 554 -22.38 14.07 9.84
N LEU A 555 -23.69 14.05 9.65
CA LEU A 555 -24.31 14.09 8.33
C LEU A 555 -24.30 15.49 7.72
N ASP A 556 -24.37 16.54 8.53
CA ASP A 556 -24.54 17.89 8.04
C ASP A 556 -23.58 18.83 8.80
N ALA A 557 -22.74 19.54 8.05
CA ALA A 557 -21.83 20.53 8.61
C ALA A 557 -21.40 21.52 7.52
N ASP A 558 -21.11 22.74 7.92
CA ASP A 558 -20.63 23.81 7.04
C ASP A 558 -19.25 24.28 7.56
N LEU A 559 -18.25 24.34 6.68
CA LEU A 559 -16.89 24.76 7.02
C LEU A 559 -16.44 25.84 6.05
N THR A 560 -16.10 27.03 6.57
CA THR A 560 -15.41 28.08 5.82
C THR A 560 -13.94 28.10 6.22
N PHE A 561 -13.06 27.94 5.24
CA PHE A 561 -11.62 27.78 5.46
C PHE A 561 -10.82 28.85 4.72
N LYS A 562 -9.81 29.41 5.38
CA LYS A 562 -8.89 30.38 4.78
C LYS A 562 -8.03 29.70 3.72
N VAL A 563 -8.01 30.26 2.51
CA VAL A 563 -7.09 29.86 1.45
C VAL A 563 -6.14 31.00 1.10
N ASN A 564 -4.93 30.63 0.71
CA ASN A 564 -3.93 31.54 0.15
C ASN A 564 -3.89 31.39 -1.38
N THR A 565 -3.50 32.46 -2.07
CA THR A 565 -3.40 32.45 -3.53
C THR A 565 -2.45 31.34 -4.01
N GLY A 566 -2.94 30.44 -4.87
CA GLY A 566 -2.15 29.37 -5.45
C GLY A 566 -1.92 28.15 -4.54
N GLU A 567 -2.51 28.12 -3.35
CA GLU A 567 -2.43 26.99 -2.41
C GLU A 567 -3.32 25.84 -2.91
N PRO A 568 -2.76 24.64 -3.18
CA PRO A 568 -3.59 23.46 -3.42
C PRO A 568 -4.49 23.16 -2.23
N LEU A 569 -5.76 22.83 -2.50
CA LEU A 569 -6.76 22.52 -1.48
C LEU A 569 -7.42 21.18 -1.78
N PHE A 570 -7.65 20.39 -0.74
CA PHE A 570 -8.28 19.08 -0.82
C PHE A 570 -9.38 18.95 0.22
N LEU A 571 -10.52 18.40 -0.18
CA LEU A 571 -11.55 17.88 0.71
C LEU A 571 -11.32 16.38 0.89
N VAL A 572 -11.17 15.95 2.14
CA VAL A 572 -11.09 14.51 2.47
C VAL A 572 -12.35 14.11 3.20
N VAL A 573 -12.98 13.03 2.76
CA VAL A 573 -14.24 12.52 3.34
C VAL A 573 -14.10 11.03 3.64
N SER A 574 -14.17 10.68 4.93
CA SER A 574 -14.11 9.31 5.42
C SER A 574 -15.49 8.84 5.86
N ALA A 575 -15.88 7.64 5.43
CA ALA A 575 -17.09 7.00 5.92
C ALA A 575 -16.83 6.38 7.28
N THR A 576 -17.58 6.78 8.30
CA THR A 576 -17.29 6.43 9.69
C THR A 576 -18.59 6.15 10.42
N PRO A 577 -19.20 4.97 10.22
CA PRO A 577 -20.55 4.67 10.72
C PRO A 577 -20.65 4.85 12.24
N THR A 578 -21.82 5.29 12.72
CA THR A 578 -22.06 5.50 14.17
C THR A 578 -22.05 4.22 14.98
N VAL A 579 -22.30 3.09 14.31
CA VAL A 579 -22.25 1.74 14.87
C VAL A 579 -21.06 1.01 14.26
N PHE A 580 -20.24 0.38 15.10
CA PHE A 580 -19.11 -0.41 14.60
C PHE A 580 -19.58 -1.51 13.63
N LYS A 581 -18.93 -1.58 12.47
CA LYS A 581 -19.21 -2.56 11.42
C LYS A 581 -17.97 -3.42 11.21
N SER A 582 -17.99 -4.63 11.75
CA SER A 582 -16.88 -5.58 11.60
C SER A 582 -16.53 -5.80 10.14
N ILE A 583 -15.23 -5.91 9.89
CA ILE A 583 -14.71 -6.36 8.61
C ILE A 583 -14.68 -7.86 8.66
N THR A 584 -15.30 -8.50 7.68
CA THR A 584 -15.12 -9.92 7.45
C THR A 584 -14.35 -10.09 6.16
N TRP A 585 -13.58 -11.15 6.09
CA TRP A 585 -12.75 -11.46 4.96
C TRP A 585 -13.58 -11.92 3.76
N ASP A 586 -13.13 -11.55 2.56
CA ASP A 586 -13.77 -11.77 1.26
C ASP A 586 -15.25 -11.39 1.21
N GLN A 587 -15.61 -10.26 1.85
CA GLN A 587 -16.95 -9.69 1.70
C GLN A 587 -17.25 -9.34 0.25
N ALA A 588 -18.40 -9.81 -0.23
CA ALA A 588 -18.90 -9.46 -1.54
C ALA A 588 -19.13 -7.95 -1.63
N TYR A 589 -18.64 -7.31 -2.69
CA TYR A 589 -18.67 -5.84 -2.84
C TYR A 589 -20.08 -5.25 -2.67
N GLY A 590 -21.09 -5.88 -3.27
CA GLY A 590 -22.49 -5.45 -3.21
C GLY A 590 -23.12 -5.57 -1.82
N SER A 591 -22.54 -6.38 -0.92
CA SER A 591 -23.01 -6.49 0.47
C SER A 591 -22.52 -5.36 1.38
N ILE A 592 -21.61 -4.51 0.87
CA ILE A 592 -20.98 -3.45 1.64
C ILE A 592 -21.68 -2.12 1.37
N ASN A 593 -22.09 -1.44 2.44
CA ASN A 593 -22.62 -0.08 2.35
C ASN A 593 -21.55 0.89 1.83
N ARG A 594 -21.95 1.72 0.88
CA ARG A 594 -21.22 2.85 0.32
C ARG A 594 -21.87 4.14 0.79
N TYR A 595 -21.07 5.01 1.38
CA TYR A 595 -21.54 6.18 2.11
C TYR A 595 -21.43 7.39 1.20
N ARG A 596 -22.51 7.67 0.47
CA ARG A 596 -22.58 8.79 -0.46
C ARG A 596 -22.69 10.12 0.29
N TYR A 597 -22.17 11.17 -0.31
CA TYR A 597 -22.27 12.53 0.22
C TYR A 597 -22.45 13.56 -0.90
N MET A 598 -23.00 14.71 -0.55
CA MET A 598 -23.16 15.87 -1.41
C MET A 598 -22.41 17.06 -0.80
N VAL A 599 -22.00 17.99 -1.66
CA VAL A 599 -21.41 19.26 -1.26
C VAL A 599 -22.00 20.42 -2.05
N GLU A 600 -22.18 21.55 -1.39
CA GLU A 600 -22.36 22.86 -2.02
C GLU A 600 -21.10 23.69 -1.74
N LEU A 601 -20.49 24.23 -2.79
CA LEU A 601 -19.20 24.90 -2.72
C LEU A 601 -19.33 26.40 -3.00
N ALA A 602 -18.67 27.22 -2.18
CA ALA A 602 -18.48 28.64 -2.45
C ALA A 602 -16.99 28.98 -2.50
N GLY A 603 -16.57 29.77 -3.50
CA GLY A 603 -15.18 30.20 -3.70
C GLY A 603 -14.24 29.12 -4.29
N ALA A 604 -14.77 27.96 -4.67
CA ALA A 604 -14.00 26.90 -5.33
C ALA A 604 -14.87 26.02 -6.24
N TRP A 605 -14.20 25.22 -7.06
CA TRP A 605 -14.79 24.13 -7.84
C TRP A 605 -14.14 22.78 -7.51
N PRO A 606 -14.86 21.65 -7.54
CA PRO A 606 -14.27 20.34 -7.30
C PRO A 606 -13.64 19.77 -8.57
N GLN A 607 -12.71 18.83 -8.41
CA GLN A 607 -12.12 18.04 -9.51
C GLN A 607 -13.18 17.58 -10.51
N GLY A 608 -12.95 17.88 -11.80
CA GLY A 608 -13.91 17.67 -12.88
C GLY A 608 -14.59 18.95 -13.35
N PHE A 609 -14.52 20.03 -12.58
CA PHE A 609 -15.17 21.31 -12.87
C PHE A 609 -14.29 22.48 -12.47
N GLN A 610 -14.24 23.52 -13.30
CA GLN A 610 -13.54 24.77 -13.03
C GLN A 610 -14.23 25.91 -13.78
N SER A 611 -14.31 27.10 -13.18
CA SER A 611 -14.76 28.32 -13.86
C SER A 611 -16.11 28.22 -14.58
N GLY A 612 -17.07 27.48 -14.01
CA GLY A 612 -18.41 27.35 -14.59
C GLY A 612 -18.53 26.29 -15.67
N THR A 613 -17.44 25.59 -15.99
CA THR A 613 -17.39 24.57 -17.03
C THR A 613 -16.85 23.25 -16.47
N ARG A 614 -17.07 22.16 -17.21
CA ARG A 614 -16.34 20.91 -16.94
C ARG A 614 -14.89 21.09 -17.36
N ASP A 615 -13.99 20.41 -16.65
CA ASP A 615 -12.56 20.38 -16.96
C ASP A 615 -12.33 20.07 -18.45
N LEU A 616 -11.23 20.57 -19.00
CA LEU A 616 -10.81 20.18 -20.35
C LEU A 616 -10.53 18.68 -20.41
N CYS A 617 -10.82 18.09 -21.56
CA CYS A 617 -10.44 16.70 -21.78
C CYS A 617 -8.92 16.55 -21.80
N PRO A 618 -8.37 15.40 -21.33
CA PRO A 618 -6.95 15.12 -21.40
C PRO A 618 -6.37 15.32 -22.81
N THR A 619 -5.09 15.67 -22.90
CA THR A 619 -4.39 15.86 -24.18
C THR A 619 -4.62 14.68 -25.13
N GLY A 620 -4.95 14.98 -26.39
CA GLY A 620 -5.27 13.98 -27.41
C GLY A 620 -6.71 13.47 -27.38
N THR A 621 -7.57 14.03 -26.53
CA THR A 621 -9.00 13.68 -26.43
C THR A 621 -9.89 14.93 -26.48
N ALA A 622 -11.16 14.75 -26.83
CA ALA A 622 -12.17 15.80 -26.89
C ALA A 622 -13.50 15.28 -26.33
N ARG A 623 -14.44 16.21 -26.09
CA ARG A 623 -15.80 15.85 -25.64
C ARG A 623 -16.50 15.06 -26.74
N HIS A 624 -16.88 13.82 -26.44
CA HIS A 624 -17.56 12.93 -27.38
C HIS A 624 -19.02 13.35 -27.59
N SER A 625 -19.50 13.34 -28.84
CA SER A 625 -20.86 13.79 -29.17
C SER A 625 -21.94 12.89 -28.57
N ASN A 626 -21.64 11.60 -28.39
CA ASN A 626 -22.52 10.63 -27.77
C ASN A 626 -22.08 10.40 -26.30
N GLY A 627 -22.76 11.08 -25.37
CA GLY A 627 -22.59 10.96 -23.91
C GLY A 627 -21.77 12.07 -23.23
N GLY A 628 -20.90 12.78 -23.96
CA GLY A 628 -20.20 13.97 -23.45
C GLY A 628 -18.93 13.70 -22.63
N GLY A 629 -18.47 12.46 -22.52
CA GLY A 629 -17.18 12.10 -21.91
C GLY A 629 -15.98 12.49 -22.78
N CYS A 630 -14.78 12.14 -22.34
CA CYS A 630 -13.55 12.45 -23.07
C CYS A 630 -13.08 11.24 -23.88
N ALA A 631 -12.82 11.42 -25.18
CA ALA A 631 -12.30 10.35 -26.03
C ALA A 631 -11.47 10.90 -27.21
N PRO A 632 -10.60 10.11 -27.84
CA PRO A 632 -9.96 10.51 -29.10
C PRO A 632 -11.01 10.88 -30.14
N THR A 633 -10.75 11.89 -30.96
CA THR A 633 -11.68 12.35 -32.01
C THR A 633 -11.97 11.28 -33.07
N THR A 634 -11.16 10.24 -33.14
CA THR A 634 -11.33 9.06 -33.98
C THR A 634 -12.31 8.02 -33.41
N THR A 635 -12.79 8.21 -32.18
CA THR A 635 -13.78 7.32 -31.55
C THR A 635 -15.10 7.39 -32.33
N PRO A 636 -15.68 6.26 -32.76
CA PRO A 636 -16.92 6.27 -33.54
C PRO A 636 -18.10 6.85 -32.77
N THR A 637 -18.97 7.61 -33.43
CA THR A 637 -20.20 8.19 -32.83
C THR A 637 -21.20 7.14 -32.33
N THR A 638 -21.08 5.89 -32.80
CA THR A 638 -21.84 4.74 -32.33
C THR A 638 -21.45 4.27 -30.92
N VAL A 639 -20.25 4.62 -30.45
CA VAL A 639 -19.80 4.38 -29.08
C VAL A 639 -20.46 5.41 -28.15
N TYR A 640 -20.94 4.98 -26.99
CA TYR A 640 -21.38 5.88 -25.94
C TYR A 640 -20.24 6.12 -24.95
N VAL A 641 -19.88 7.38 -24.71
CA VAL A 641 -18.88 7.77 -23.71
C VAL A 641 -19.56 8.71 -22.71
N GLY A 642 -19.93 8.18 -21.55
CA GLY A 642 -20.65 8.88 -20.49
C GLY A 642 -19.93 10.13 -20.00
N PRO A 643 -20.64 11.08 -19.37
CA PRO A 643 -20.15 12.44 -19.14
C PRO A 643 -18.86 12.55 -18.32
N TYR A 644 -18.57 11.53 -17.49
CA TYR A 644 -17.37 11.45 -16.65
C TYR A 644 -16.42 10.32 -17.06
N ALA A 645 -16.78 9.55 -18.09
CA ALA A 645 -15.94 8.51 -18.64
C ALA A 645 -14.83 9.09 -19.53
N THR A 646 -13.70 8.39 -19.57
CA THR A 646 -12.53 8.80 -20.35
C THR A 646 -11.96 7.62 -21.15
N ILE A 647 -11.72 7.82 -22.44
CA ILE A 647 -10.87 6.95 -23.27
C ILE A 647 -9.60 7.76 -23.54
N LEU A 648 -8.45 7.26 -23.10
CA LEU A 648 -7.15 7.89 -23.36
C LEU A 648 -6.65 7.56 -24.77
N PRO A 649 -5.66 8.30 -25.31
CA PRO A 649 -5.19 8.09 -26.69
C PRO A 649 -4.71 6.66 -27.02
N ASN A 650 -4.23 5.90 -26.03
CA ASN A 650 -3.80 4.52 -26.20
C ASN A 650 -4.95 3.50 -26.03
N GLY A 651 -6.11 3.95 -25.57
CA GLY A 651 -7.33 3.16 -25.47
C GLY A 651 -8.16 3.25 -26.74
N ARG A 652 -8.94 2.21 -27.01
CA ARG A 652 -9.86 2.17 -28.16
C ARG A 652 -11.24 1.72 -27.73
N ALA A 653 -12.27 2.35 -28.30
CA ALA A 653 -13.63 1.81 -28.27
C ALA A 653 -14.21 1.72 -29.69
N THR A 654 -14.96 0.66 -29.98
CA THR A 654 -15.55 0.41 -31.32
C THR A 654 -16.96 -0.19 -31.22
N GLY A 655 -17.65 -0.28 -32.36
CA GLY A 655 -18.99 -0.83 -32.43
C GLY A 655 -19.99 0.04 -31.67
N THR A 656 -20.79 -0.59 -30.81
CA THR A 656 -21.81 0.04 -29.95
C THR A 656 -21.40 0.04 -28.46
N ALA A 657 -20.09 -0.06 -28.19
CA ALA A 657 -19.58 -0.13 -26.83
C ALA A 657 -20.03 1.07 -25.98
N ARG A 658 -20.18 0.85 -24.68
CA ARG A 658 -20.57 1.88 -23.71
C ARG A 658 -19.53 2.01 -22.62
N ILE A 659 -18.96 3.21 -22.48
CA ILE A 659 -18.11 3.57 -21.34
C ILE A 659 -18.93 4.49 -20.45
N GLU A 660 -19.20 4.06 -19.22
CA GLU A 660 -20.16 4.68 -18.31
C GLU A 660 -19.51 5.13 -17.00
N ASP A 661 -20.30 5.86 -16.20
CA ASP A 661 -19.91 6.33 -14.88
C ASP A 661 -18.57 7.09 -14.97
N GLN A 662 -17.59 6.71 -14.15
CA GLN A 662 -16.28 7.35 -14.12
C GLN A 662 -15.25 6.60 -14.95
N ALA A 663 -15.58 5.46 -15.59
CA ALA A 663 -14.62 4.50 -16.13
C ALA A 663 -13.55 5.10 -17.07
N ILE A 664 -12.33 4.56 -17.00
CA ILE A 664 -11.18 5.01 -17.80
C ILE A 664 -10.65 3.84 -18.64
N VAL A 665 -10.56 4.03 -19.96
CA VAL A 665 -9.86 3.13 -20.87
C VAL A 665 -8.47 3.71 -21.14
N VAL A 666 -7.45 3.14 -20.49
CA VAL A 666 -6.06 3.61 -20.59
C VAL A 666 -5.37 3.00 -21.79
N ASN A 667 -5.46 1.68 -21.92
CA ASN A 667 -4.80 0.89 -22.97
C ASN A 667 -5.65 -0.35 -23.28
N GLY A 668 -5.67 -0.81 -24.53
CA GLY A 668 -6.52 -1.93 -24.95
C GLY A 668 -7.82 -1.49 -25.64
N THR A 669 -8.77 -2.41 -25.78
CA THR A 669 -9.95 -2.22 -26.65
C THR A 669 -11.24 -2.62 -25.96
N VAL A 670 -12.27 -1.76 -26.02
CA VAL A 670 -13.66 -2.08 -25.66
C VAL A 670 -14.52 -2.08 -26.93
N ALA A 671 -15.00 -3.24 -27.36
CA ALA A 671 -15.62 -3.42 -28.67
C ALA A 671 -17.07 -3.92 -28.60
N ASP A 672 -17.73 -3.93 -29.75
CA ASP A 672 -19.05 -4.53 -29.99
C ASP A 672 -20.15 -3.95 -29.09
N SER A 673 -20.79 -4.77 -28.25
CA SER A 673 -21.86 -4.34 -27.32
C SER A 673 -21.40 -4.29 -25.86
N ALA A 674 -20.08 -4.25 -25.62
CA ALA A 674 -19.54 -4.33 -24.26
C ALA A 674 -19.80 -3.04 -23.47
N VAL A 675 -19.94 -3.18 -22.15
CA VAL A 675 -20.16 -2.08 -21.21
C VAL A 675 -19.04 -2.05 -20.16
N VAL A 676 -18.34 -0.93 -20.04
CA VAL A 676 -17.39 -0.69 -18.95
C VAL A 676 -17.90 0.49 -18.12
N GLY A 677 -18.02 0.33 -16.81
CA GLY A 677 -18.59 1.35 -15.92
C GLY A 677 -18.00 1.35 -14.51
N GLY A 678 -18.70 1.99 -13.58
CA GLY A 678 -18.23 2.22 -12.21
C GLY A 678 -16.91 2.97 -12.16
N LEU A 679 -15.97 2.45 -11.37
CA LEU A 679 -14.61 3.00 -11.27
C LEU A 679 -13.57 2.28 -12.13
N SER A 680 -14.00 1.41 -13.05
CA SER A 680 -13.08 0.55 -13.81
C SER A 680 -11.96 1.34 -14.51
N VAL A 681 -10.75 0.79 -14.43
CA VAL A 681 -9.59 1.22 -15.22
C VAL A 681 -9.17 0.05 -16.10
N ILE A 682 -9.18 0.26 -17.42
CA ILE A 682 -8.92 -0.79 -18.42
C ILE A 682 -7.53 -0.60 -19.02
N GLY A 683 -6.71 -1.64 -18.88
CA GLY A 683 -5.34 -1.69 -19.36
C GLY A 683 -4.38 -0.83 -18.56
N VAL A 684 -3.10 -0.99 -18.88
CA VAL A 684 -2.00 -0.30 -18.22
C VAL A 684 -1.10 0.36 -19.25
N SER A 685 -0.64 1.56 -18.91
CA SER A 685 0.43 2.27 -19.61
C SER A 685 1.44 2.79 -18.60
N GLY A 686 2.73 2.70 -18.91
CA GLY A 686 3.81 3.22 -18.07
C GLY A 686 4.12 2.35 -16.84
N SER A 687 3.69 1.08 -16.83
CA SER A 687 4.03 0.14 -15.75
C SER A 687 5.46 -0.39 -15.90
N PRO A 688 6.22 -0.51 -14.79
CA PRO A 688 7.52 -1.19 -14.78
C PRO A 688 7.46 -2.65 -15.25
N TRP A 689 6.29 -3.27 -15.15
CA TRP A 689 6.05 -4.67 -15.49
C TRP A 689 5.59 -4.88 -16.95
N GLY A 690 5.49 -3.80 -17.73
CA GLY A 690 5.08 -3.83 -19.15
C GLY A 690 3.78 -3.08 -19.44
N ASN A 691 3.61 -2.63 -20.69
CA ASN A 691 2.39 -1.99 -21.18
C ASN A 691 1.33 -3.04 -21.55
N ASN A 692 0.65 -3.56 -20.54
CA ASN A 692 -0.34 -4.60 -20.72
C ASN A 692 -1.67 -4.04 -21.22
N THR A 693 -2.24 -4.69 -22.23
CA THR A 693 -3.57 -4.38 -22.74
C THR A 693 -4.62 -5.26 -22.06
N PHE A 694 -5.87 -4.78 -22.03
CA PHE A 694 -7.02 -5.59 -21.66
C PHE A 694 -8.13 -5.39 -22.70
N ALA A 695 -8.63 -6.49 -23.26
CA ALA A 695 -9.70 -6.44 -24.25
C ALA A 695 -11.06 -6.73 -23.60
N VAL A 696 -12.09 -5.96 -23.94
CA VAL A 696 -13.48 -6.20 -23.55
C VAL A 696 -14.32 -6.23 -24.83
N SER A 697 -15.08 -7.30 -25.09
CA SER A 697 -15.87 -7.42 -26.32
C SER A 697 -17.17 -8.20 -26.11
N GLY A 698 -17.97 -8.37 -27.17
CA GLY A 698 -19.27 -9.05 -27.07
C GLY A 698 -20.26 -8.27 -26.22
N SER A 699 -21.04 -8.94 -25.37
CA SER A 699 -22.03 -8.33 -24.46
C SER A 699 -21.51 -8.25 -23.02
N ALA A 700 -20.19 -8.26 -22.84
CA ALA A 700 -19.56 -8.27 -21.53
C ALA A 700 -19.81 -6.97 -20.77
N GLN A 701 -20.02 -7.04 -19.45
CA GLN A 701 -19.99 -5.86 -18.58
C GLN A 701 -18.93 -5.98 -17.49
N VAL A 702 -18.19 -4.90 -17.29
CA VAL A 702 -17.18 -4.75 -16.24
C VAL A 702 -17.49 -3.47 -15.46
N ARG A 703 -17.66 -3.57 -14.14
CA ARG A 703 -17.85 -2.40 -13.28
C ARG A 703 -16.99 -2.49 -12.03
N THR A 704 -16.27 -1.40 -11.73
CA THR A 704 -15.43 -1.19 -10.55
C THR A 704 -14.35 -2.25 -10.35
N THR A 705 -13.11 -1.82 -10.57
CA THR A 705 -11.92 -2.67 -10.45
C THR A 705 -11.06 -2.12 -9.31
N PHE A 706 -10.50 -3.00 -8.49
CA PHE A 706 -9.58 -2.59 -7.42
C PHE A 706 -8.30 -1.97 -8.01
N TYR A 707 -7.73 -2.64 -9.01
CA TYR A 707 -6.56 -2.22 -9.78
C TYR A 707 -6.86 -2.29 -11.28
N PRO A 708 -6.10 -1.59 -12.15
CA PRO A 708 -6.34 -1.65 -13.58
C PRO A 708 -6.36 -3.09 -14.11
N LEU A 709 -7.34 -3.43 -14.93
CA LEU A 709 -7.35 -4.74 -15.57
C LEU A 709 -6.19 -4.86 -16.56
N GLY A 710 -5.46 -5.97 -16.51
CA GLY A 710 -4.16 -6.13 -17.17
C GLY A 710 -2.95 -5.71 -16.33
N PHE A 711 -3.13 -5.24 -15.09
CA PHE A 711 -1.98 -4.88 -14.23
C PHE A 711 -1.15 -6.10 -13.82
N PHE A 712 -1.80 -7.16 -13.36
CA PHE A 712 -1.10 -8.32 -12.79
C PHE A 712 -0.67 -9.35 -13.83
N GLU A 713 -1.26 -9.34 -15.03
CA GLU A 713 -0.95 -10.32 -16.08
C GLU A 713 -1.11 -9.71 -17.47
N ALA A 714 -0.32 -10.22 -18.41
CA ALA A 714 -0.35 -9.79 -19.81
C ALA A 714 -1.43 -10.50 -20.63
N SER A 715 -1.83 -9.87 -21.75
CA SER A 715 -2.65 -10.49 -22.81
C SER A 715 -4.01 -11.06 -22.36
N GLN A 716 -4.71 -10.36 -21.46
CA GLN A 716 -6.00 -10.78 -20.94
C GLN A 716 -7.20 -10.12 -21.67
N GLY A 717 -8.39 -10.72 -21.54
CA GLY A 717 -9.63 -10.11 -21.99
C GLY A 717 -10.90 -10.73 -21.41
N ALA A 718 -11.98 -9.99 -21.56
CA ALA A 718 -13.36 -10.32 -21.20
C ALA A 718 -14.21 -10.33 -22.48
N SER A 719 -14.97 -11.39 -22.74
CA SER A 719 -15.84 -11.46 -23.93
C SER A 719 -17.12 -12.27 -23.68
N GLY A 720 -18.05 -12.29 -24.65
CA GLY A 720 -19.29 -13.07 -24.55
C GLY A 720 -20.29 -12.49 -23.55
N THR A 721 -20.88 -13.32 -22.69
CA THR A 721 -21.91 -12.92 -21.69
C THR A 721 -21.35 -12.80 -20.27
N LEU A 722 -20.15 -12.23 -20.12
CA LEU A 722 -19.49 -11.99 -18.84
C LEU A 722 -20.05 -10.75 -18.14
N ASN A 723 -20.33 -10.80 -16.83
CA ASN A 723 -20.91 -9.68 -16.07
C ASN A 723 -20.21 -9.55 -14.70
N LEU A 724 -19.23 -8.66 -14.53
CA LEU A 724 -18.48 -8.50 -13.28
C LEU A 724 -18.75 -7.14 -12.65
N HIS A 725 -19.03 -7.09 -11.35
CA HIS A 725 -19.47 -5.87 -10.67
C HIS A 725 -18.91 -5.77 -9.25
N GLY A 726 -17.82 -5.02 -9.06
CA GLY A 726 -17.37 -4.56 -7.74
C GLY A 726 -16.12 -5.24 -7.20
N ASP A 727 -15.03 -4.48 -7.18
CA ASP A 727 -13.64 -4.80 -6.82
C ASP A 727 -13.03 -6.05 -7.43
N VAL A 728 -13.37 -6.22 -8.70
CA VAL A 728 -12.84 -7.26 -9.58
C VAL A 728 -11.32 -7.08 -9.76
N GLU A 729 -10.54 -8.08 -9.37
CA GLU A 729 -9.26 -8.43 -10.01
C GLU A 729 -9.52 -9.62 -10.90
N TYR A 730 -8.88 -9.66 -12.07
CA TYR A 730 -8.96 -10.82 -12.93
C TYR A 730 -7.55 -11.26 -13.36
N ARG A 731 -7.18 -12.52 -13.08
CA ARG A 731 -5.82 -13.06 -13.23
C ARG A 731 -5.82 -14.41 -13.98
N GLY A 732 -6.21 -14.42 -15.27
CA GLY A 732 -5.89 -15.54 -16.18
C GLY A 732 -6.55 -15.55 -17.56
N VAL A 733 -5.83 -15.99 -18.61
CA VAL A 733 -6.30 -15.97 -20.02
C VAL A 733 -7.54 -16.84 -20.32
N GLY A 734 -8.52 -16.24 -21.04
CA GLY A 734 -9.60 -16.96 -21.74
C GLY A 734 -10.97 -17.02 -21.07
N LEU A 735 -11.21 -16.23 -20.03
CA LEU A 735 -12.44 -16.29 -19.24
C LEU A 735 -13.72 -16.15 -20.08
N ASN A 736 -14.59 -17.15 -20.01
CA ASN A 736 -15.97 -17.08 -20.47
C ASN A 736 -16.90 -17.61 -19.36
N LEU A 737 -17.25 -16.73 -18.43
CA LEU A 737 -18.24 -17.02 -17.39
C LEU A 737 -19.61 -16.51 -17.84
N SER A 738 -20.66 -17.32 -17.61
CA SER A 738 -22.06 -16.97 -17.83
C SER A 738 -22.51 -15.77 -16.97
N SER A 739 -23.70 -15.22 -17.27
CA SER A 739 -24.28 -14.07 -16.59
C SER A 739 -24.39 -14.27 -15.07
N GLY A 740 -23.93 -13.29 -14.28
CA GLY A 740 -24.14 -13.28 -12.82
C GLY A 740 -23.11 -12.42 -12.08
N TYR A 741 -23.51 -11.85 -10.94
CA TYR A 741 -22.71 -10.95 -10.11
C TYR A 741 -21.47 -11.65 -9.53
N ARG A 742 -20.29 -11.03 -9.64
CA ARG A 742 -19.03 -11.50 -9.04
C ARG A 742 -18.22 -10.30 -8.54
N SER A 743 -17.50 -10.52 -7.45
CA SER A 743 -16.70 -9.49 -6.77
C SER A 743 -15.42 -10.09 -6.18
N GLY A 744 -14.37 -9.28 -6.03
CA GLY A 744 -13.11 -9.71 -5.45
C GLY A 744 -12.15 -10.33 -6.47
N PHE A 745 -11.42 -11.38 -6.06
CA PHE A 745 -10.56 -12.14 -6.95
C PHE A 745 -11.42 -13.03 -7.86
N VAL A 746 -11.29 -12.86 -9.17
CA VAL A 746 -12.07 -13.61 -10.17
C VAL A 746 -11.13 -14.40 -11.07
N ASP A 747 -11.42 -15.69 -11.22
CA ASP A 747 -10.76 -16.68 -12.08
C ASP A 747 -11.78 -17.63 -12.73
N SER A 748 -11.32 -18.67 -13.44
CA SER A 748 -12.18 -19.65 -14.10
C SER A 748 -13.03 -20.51 -13.15
N THR A 749 -12.70 -20.53 -11.86
CA THR A 749 -13.40 -21.30 -10.81
C THR A 749 -14.39 -20.44 -10.01
N SER A 750 -14.42 -19.13 -10.27
CA SER A 750 -15.21 -18.18 -9.50
C SER A 750 -16.72 -18.33 -9.71
N THR A 751 -17.42 -18.60 -8.60
CA THR A 751 -18.88 -18.77 -8.57
C THR A 751 -19.61 -17.42 -8.63
N VAL A 752 -20.86 -17.44 -9.11
CA VAL A 752 -21.74 -16.25 -9.04
C VAL A 752 -22.07 -15.98 -7.57
N GLY A 753 -21.75 -14.78 -7.10
CA GLY A 753 -22.06 -14.33 -5.75
C GLY A 753 -23.57 -14.15 -5.53
N LEU A 754 -24.03 -14.41 -4.31
CA LEU A 754 -25.44 -14.31 -3.91
C LEU A 754 -25.90 -12.89 -3.55
N SER A 755 -25.03 -11.87 -3.57
CA SER A 755 -25.39 -10.56 -3.00
C SER A 755 -26.14 -9.67 -4.00
N THR A 756 -27.38 -9.33 -3.66
CA THR A 756 -28.02 -8.10 -4.16
C THR A 756 -27.26 -6.89 -3.64
N ASP A 757 -27.00 -5.89 -4.48
CA ASP A 757 -26.37 -4.63 -4.07
C ASP A 757 -27.25 -3.94 -3.02
N VAL A 758 -26.75 -3.81 -1.78
CA VAL A 758 -27.49 -3.24 -0.64
C VAL A 758 -27.64 -1.72 -0.73
N ASN A 759 -26.96 -1.11 -1.70
CA ASN A 759 -26.88 0.33 -1.84
C ASN A 759 -28.00 0.87 -2.73
N SER A 760 -28.61 1.96 -2.30
CA SER A 760 -29.67 2.58 -3.09
C SER A 760 -29.10 3.38 -4.26
N LYS A 761 -29.63 3.12 -5.46
CA LYS A 761 -29.36 3.92 -6.68
C LYS A 761 -30.26 5.15 -6.81
N THR A 762 -31.11 5.43 -5.82
CA THR A 762 -31.98 6.63 -5.84
C THR A 762 -31.13 7.89 -6.03
N ALA A 763 -31.60 8.76 -6.91
CA ALA A 763 -30.97 10.06 -7.13
C ALA A 763 -30.99 10.86 -5.82
N PRO A 764 -29.83 11.32 -5.33
CA PRO A 764 -29.79 12.13 -4.12
C PRO A 764 -30.49 13.47 -4.34
N VAL A 765 -31.13 13.96 -3.29
CA VAL A 765 -31.80 15.26 -3.28
C VAL A 765 -31.09 16.14 -2.27
N TRP A 766 -30.74 17.35 -2.68
CA TRP A 766 -30.12 18.33 -1.79
C TRP A 766 -31.06 18.65 -0.62
N ARG A 767 -30.53 18.61 0.60
CA ARG A 767 -31.21 19.03 1.82
C ARG A 767 -30.66 20.40 2.22
N PRO A 768 -31.50 21.46 2.29
CA PRO A 768 -31.08 22.83 2.63
C PRO A 768 -30.19 22.90 3.87
#